data_AF-A0AAJ7DZ11-F1
#
_entry.id   AF-A0AAJ7DZ11-F1
#
_cell.length_a   1.000
_cell.length_b   1.000
_cell.length_c   1.000
_cell.angle_alpha   90.00
_cell.angle_beta   90.00
_cell.angle_gamma   90.00
#
_symmetry.space_group_name_H-M   'P 1'
#
loop_
_entity.id
_entity.type
_entity.pdbx_description
1 polymer ?
#
loop_
_entity_poly.entity_id
_entity_poly.type
_entity_poly.pdbx_seq_one_letter_code
_entity_poly.pdbx_strand_id
1 'polypeptide(L)'
;MVLPTLQRRLLLTIVFLLVLVMTPWTQGITIKTKLNPHIVQTRYGKIQGLIMSFENERYLKPIDVYLGVPYATPPIGGNRFSPTRALSPWDGNKLAEKVGPVCPQKLPNVSIEQEALDRMPKGRLEYLKRMLPNLRNQSEDCLYLNIYSPAMGTSEGGRKYPVLVFIHGESFDWGSGNMYDGSILASYADQVVITLNYRLGILGFLNANVSPHTKARVANYGLMDQIAALHWIQQNIEYFGGDPSNVTLMGQGTGAACVNFLAISPTVMPGLFKRAILLSGSALSSWAVVDNPVFYALKLARTLNCSIPEDLFKDHELLVDCLRESSLEALLQADIKPPTFLSAFGPSVDGVVIKPNFQKDLLSYLGPEFQGLGILSKKTDHGDTITSNNKYDLLFGVTTSEALWRFAERDVQKGFEGERRDKIIRTYVRNAYTYHLTEIFYTIVNEYTDWERTVQHPVNTRDACVQALSDAQFVAPLVQTGDLFTLRHAKKPSTLHTLLSAHDTEKDQSPRIYFYVFDYQTKDGDYPQKMGSVHGEELPFVFGAPLVDGFGHFPRNYTRAEVALSQSIIQYFANFVKTGNPNSAEHFHGKDTLLSANREKSRFRSLTWDQYDPIHQKYLEIGMKPKMKNHYRAHQLSVWLRLVPELHRAGMEDVEPRHNLFRGYADPNLYDGFVRPDPLNRLSSSDFEPLHALRNITTEPPTTTDYTITTCVSLIQSTNVQNINNASTDTLASLDAAGYAAYSTALSVTIAIGCSLLILNVLIFAGVYYQRDKTRLEVKSMQQQQMMNQQCVPRGFNDLKQPPPPPSPHTHFPGGQVIVDVENEMLRRNILKTMPTNDTNMLLQQTQVTHTLPHPHHYPKQHQMQHSTLPRSSVLPDISTQQSQGPPNGSIHMTLPRQSRLPRVNSPPENQPLLQSCTQTTTVSGRVQSQSGVGEMHV
;
A
#
# COMPACT_ATOMS: atom_id res chain seq x y z
N MET A 1 -38.92 61.26 -37.23
CA MET A 1 -39.31 59.92 -36.73
C MET A 1 -38.10 58.95 -36.65
N VAL A 2 -36.94 59.40 -36.14
CA VAL A 2 -35.65 58.65 -36.28
C VAL A 2 -35.03 58.22 -34.93
N LEU A 3 -35.39 58.86 -33.82
CA LEU A 3 -34.85 58.54 -32.49
C LEU A 3 -35.07 57.08 -32.01
N PRO A 4 -36.26 56.46 -32.15
CA PRO A 4 -36.52 55.17 -31.52
C PRO A 4 -35.82 53.98 -32.21
N THR A 5 -35.43 54.11 -33.48
CA THR A 5 -34.69 53.04 -34.18
C THR A 5 -33.23 52.98 -33.74
N LEU A 6 -32.61 54.12 -33.43
CA LEU A 6 -31.23 54.17 -32.94
C LEU A 6 -31.13 53.61 -31.51
N GLN A 7 -32.02 54.03 -30.60
CA GLN A 7 -32.08 53.45 -29.25
C GLN A 7 -32.35 51.95 -29.27
N ARG A 8 -33.27 51.45 -30.12
CA ARG A 8 -33.57 50.01 -30.21
C ARG A 8 -32.39 49.19 -30.74
N ARG A 9 -31.60 49.72 -31.68
CA ARG A 9 -30.34 49.10 -32.15
C ARG A 9 -29.24 49.13 -31.08
N LEU A 10 -29.09 50.24 -30.37
CA LEU A 10 -28.11 50.36 -29.28
C LEU A 10 -28.44 49.41 -28.12
N LEU A 11 -29.71 49.31 -27.73
CA LEU A 11 -30.16 48.36 -26.71
C LEU A 11 -29.93 46.91 -27.15
N LEU A 12 -30.23 46.56 -28.41
CA LEU A 12 -29.96 45.23 -28.96
C LEU A 12 -28.46 44.89 -28.95
N THR A 13 -27.59 45.83 -29.32
CA THR A 13 -26.12 45.60 -29.28
C THR A 13 -25.59 45.52 -27.86
N ILE A 14 -26.09 46.31 -26.91
CA ILE A 14 -25.75 46.21 -25.48
C ILE A 14 -26.22 44.87 -24.89
N VAL A 15 -27.44 44.41 -25.21
CA VAL A 15 -27.93 43.09 -24.79
C VAL A 15 -27.10 41.97 -25.43
N PHE A 16 -26.73 42.08 -26.72
CA PHE A 16 -25.92 41.07 -27.39
C PHE A 16 -24.49 41.00 -26.82
N LEU A 17 -23.89 42.14 -26.48
CA LEU A 17 -22.61 42.22 -25.76
C LEU A 17 -22.71 41.67 -24.33
N LEU A 18 -23.78 42.01 -23.59
CA LEU A 18 -24.04 41.43 -22.26
C LEU A 18 -24.22 39.91 -22.33
N VAL A 19 -24.92 39.38 -23.34
CA VAL A 19 -25.03 37.93 -23.55
C VAL A 19 -23.66 37.33 -23.87
N LEU A 20 -22.85 37.93 -24.73
CA LEU A 20 -21.48 37.47 -25.03
C LEU A 20 -20.52 37.50 -23.82
N VAL A 21 -20.76 38.40 -22.86
CA VAL A 21 -19.99 38.51 -21.60
C VAL A 21 -20.56 37.62 -20.49
N MET A 22 -21.86 37.33 -20.52
CA MET A 22 -22.56 36.48 -19.52
C MET A 22 -22.67 35.01 -19.92
N THR A 23 -22.42 34.65 -21.19
CA THR A 23 -22.04 33.29 -21.55
C THR A 23 -20.65 33.02 -20.97
N PRO A 24 -20.50 32.17 -19.94
CA PRO A 24 -19.16 31.80 -19.48
C PRO A 24 -18.47 31.05 -20.63
N TRP A 25 -17.22 31.41 -20.92
CA TRP A 25 -16.37 30.66 -21.83
C TRP A 25 -15.89 29.37 -21.14
N THR A 26 -16.82 28.50 -20.75
CA THR A 26 -16.52 27.12 -20.42
C THR A 26 -16.06 26.42 -21.68
N GLN A 27 -14.74 26.37 -21.89
CA GLN A 27 -14.11 25.54 -22.93
C GLN A 27 -14.19 24.07 -22.52
N GLY A 28 -15.42 23.55 -22.42
CA GLY A 28 -15.70 22.15 -22.16
C GLY A 28 -15.19 21.30 -23.32
N ILE A 29 -14.38 20.29 -22.99
CA ILE A 29 -13.75 19.45 -24.01
C ILE A 29 -14.81 18.65 -24.74
N THR A 30 -14.84 18.80 -26.06
CA THR A 30 -15.81 18.10 -26.91
C THR A 30 -15.24 16.72 -27.25
N ILE A 31 -15.64 15.73 -26.46
CA ILE A 31 -15.29 14.32 -26.69
C ILE A 31 -16.25 13.76 -27.74
N LYS A 32 -15.71 13.27 -28.86
CA LYS A 32 -16.48 12.56 -29.89
C LYS A 32 -16.10 11.08 -29.91
N THR A 33 -17.06 10.24 -29.53
CA THR A 33 -17.01 8.78 -29.65
C THR A 33 -17.68 8.33 -30.95
N LYS A 34 -17.12 7.33 -31.60
CA LYS A 34 -17.67 6.66 -32.79
C LYS A 34 -17.41 5.16 -32.70
N LEU A 35 -18.24 4.33 -33.34
CA LEU A 35 -17.94 2.91 -33.48
C LEU A 35 -16.63 2.71 -34.26
N ASN A 36 -15.73 1.87 -33.74
CA ASN A 36 -14.46 1.60 -34.41
C ASN A 36 -14.70 0.66 -35.61
N PRO A 37 -14.29 1.01 -36.85
CA PRO A 37 -14.35 0.08 -37.98
C PRO A 37 -13.35 -1.09 -37.85
N HIS A 38 -12.30 -0.95 -37.03
CA HIS A 38 -11.35 -2.02 -36.75
C HIS A 38 -11.92 -2.99 -35.70
N ILE A 39 -12.01 -4.26 -36.09
CA ILE A 39 -12.49 -5.37 -35.25
C ILE A 39 -11.28 -6.17 -34.77
N VAL A 40 -11.10 -6.28 -33.46
CA VAL A 40 -9.99 -7.00 -32.84
C VAL A 40 -10.35 -8.49 -32.71
N GLN A 41 -9.55 -9.36 -33.30
CA GLN A 41 -9.66 -10.82 -33.10
C GLN A 41 -8.87 -11.21 -31.85
N THR A 42 -9.57 -11.57 -30.77
CA THR A 42 -8.94 -12.19 -29.58
C THR A 42 -8.85 -13.71 -29.77
N ARG A 43 -8.18 -14.42 -28.83
CA ARG A 43 -8.18 -15.90 -28.81
C ARG A 43 -9.57 -16.51 -28.60
N TYR A 44 -10.50 -15.76 -28.01
CA TYR A 44 -11.84 -16.23 -27.66
C TYR A 44 -12.92 -15.80 -28.67
N GLY A 45 -12.70 -14.71 -29.41
CA GLY A 45 -13.67 -14.23 -30.40
C GLY A 45 -13.39 -12.80 -30.85
N LYS A 46 -14.25 -12.27 -31.73
CA LYS A 46 -14.09 -10.91 -32.27
C LYS A 46 -14.71 -9.87 -31.33
N ILE A 47 -14.04 -8.74 -31.18
CA ILE A 47 -14.47 -7.60 -30.37
C ILE A 47 -14.43 -6.32 -31.20
N GLN A 48 -15.49 -5.52 -31.14
CA GLN A 48 -15.56 -4.21 -31.75
C GLN A 48 -15.75 -3.13 -30.66
N GLY A 49 -14.84 -2.15 -30.63
CA GLY A 49 -14.85 -1.07 -29.64
C GLY A 49 -15.27 0.28 -30.23
N LEU A 50 -14.92 1.36 -29.52
CA LEU A 50 -15.14 2.74 -29.93
C LEU A 50 -13.80 3.42 -30.24
N ILE A 51 -13.80 4.37 -31.18
CA ILE A 51 -12.76 5.40 -31.28
C ILE A 51 -13.24 6.60 -30.47
N MET A 52 -12.45 7.05 -29.50
CA MET A 52 -12.65 8.31 -28.79
C MET A 52 -11.67 9.36 -29.31
N SER A 53 -12.17 10.56 -29.58
CA SER A 53 -11.39 11.70 -30.07
C SER A 53 -11.68 12.95 -29.23
N PHE A 54 -10.62 13.68 -28.89
CA PHE A 54 -10.66 14.88 -28.07
C PHE A 54 -10.53 16.11 -28.96
N GLU A 55 -11.58 16.91 -29.10
CA GLU A 55 -11.50 18.16 -29.85
C GLU A 55 -11.02 19.31 -28.95
N ASN A 56 -10.42 20.31 -29.58
CA ASN A 56 -9.76 21.49 -28.98
C ASN A 56 -8.46 21.23 -28.19
N GLU A 57 -8.25 20.04 -27.61
CA GLU A 57 -7.04 19.73 -26.83
C GLU A 57 -5.84 19.25 -27.66
N ARG A 58 -4.82 20.11 -27.78
CA ARG A 58 -3.63 19.86 -28.63
C ARG A 58 -2.62 18.86 -28.07
N TYR A 59 -2.78 18.36 -26.84
CA TYR A 59 -1.85 17.42 -26.20
C TYR A 59 -2.38 15.98 -26.07
N LEU A 60 -3.68 15.77 -26.28
CA LEU A 60 -4.35 14.47 -26.26
C LEU A 60 -4.43 13.88 -27.68
N LYS A 61 -4.17 12.59 -27.81
CA LYS A 61 -4.35 11.80 -29.05
C LYS A 61 -5.70 11.06 -29.03
N PRO A 62 -6.28 10.70 -30.20
CA PRO A 62 -7.38 9.75 -30.24
C PRO A 62 -6.95 8.38 -29.68
N ILE A 63 -7.92 7.66 -29.12
CA ILE A 63 -7.73 6.35 -28.48
C ILE A 63 -8.81 5.36 -28.92
N ASP A 64 -8.46 4.08 -28.91
CA ASP A 64 -9.40 2.96 -29.06
C ASP A 64 -9.84 2.47 -27.67
N VAL A 65 -11.14 2.34 -27.46
CA VAL A 65 -11.75 2.02 -26.17
C VAL A 65 -12.65 0.78 -26.29
N TYR A 66 -12.44 -0.19 -25.42
CA TYR A 66 -13.18 -1.46 -25.37
C TYR A 66 -13.69 -1.67 -23.95
N LEU A 67 -14.97 -1.44 -23.72
CA LEU A 67 -15.63 -1.54 -22.41
C LEU A 67 -16.38 -2.86 -22.27
N GLY A 68 -16.41 -3.43 -21.07
CA GLY A 68 -17.17 -4.67 -20.82
C GLY A 68 -16.62 -5.90 -21.54
N VAL A 69 -15.30 -6.01 -21.69
CA VAL A 69 -14.64 -7.18 -22.28
C VAL A 69 -14.59 -8.32 -21.24
N PRO A 70 -15.22 -9.48 -21.48
CA PRO A 70 -15.15 -10.60 -20.55
C PRO A 70 -13.75 -11.22 -20.55
N TYR A 71 -13.23 -11.55 -19.37
CA TYR A 71 -11.93 -12.25 -19.25
C TYR A 71 -12.04 -13.67 -18.67
N ALA A 72 -13.15 -13.99 -18.01
CA ALA A 72 -13.41 -15.29 -17.39
C ALA A 72 -14.88 -15.73 -17.58
N THR A 73 -15.16 -17.01 -17.35
CA THR A 73 -16.53 -17.55 -17.35
C THR A 73 -17.32 -17.03 -16.13
N PRO A 74 -18.60 -16.65 -16.27
CA PRO A 74 -19.39 -16.07 -15.17
C PRO A 74 -19.43 -16.94 -13.90
N PRO A 75 -19.15 -16.39 -12.71
CA PRO A 75 -19.04 -17.13 -11.44
C PRO A 75 -20.42 -17.40 -10.80
N ILE A 76 -21.44 -17.67 -11.61
CA ILE A 76 -22.83 -17.86 -11.21
C ILE A 76 -23.16 -19.32 -10.85
N GLY A 77 -24.14 -19.53 -9.96
CA GLY A 77 -24.66 -20.87 -9.62
C GLY A 77 -23.56 -21.83 -9.17
N GLY A 78 -23.37 -22.95 -9.87
CA GLY A 78 -22.30 -23.92 -9.58
C GLY A 78 -20.87 -23.40 -9.75
N ASN A 79 -20.66 -22.20 -10.31
CA ASN A 79 -19.36 -21.53 -10.34
C ASN A 79 -19.15 -20.57 -9.13
N ARG A 80 -20.19 -20.28 -8.33
CA ARG A 80 -20.07 -19.44 -7.12
C ARG A 80 -19.24 -20.17 -6.07
N PHE A 81 -18.41 -19.43 -5.32
CA PHE A 81 -17.41 -19.99 -4.40
C PHE A 81 -16.52 -21.07 -5.05
N SER A 82 -16.13 -20.85 -6.31
CA SER A 82 -15.18 -21.73 -7.02
C SER A 82 -14.05 -20.93 -7.67
N PRO A 83 -12.89 -21.57 -7.94
CA PRO A 83 -11.78 -20.96 -8.66
C PRO A 83 -12.20 -20.45 -10.04
N THR A 84 -11.63 -19.32 -10.45
CA THR A 84 -11.97 -18.63 -11.69
C THR A 84 -11.72 -19.52 -12.91
N ARG A 85 -12.75 -19.69 -13.75
CA ARG A 85 -12.70 -20.55 -14.94
C ARG A 85 -12.38 -19.72 -16.19
N ALA A 86 -11.52 -20.26 -17.05
CA ALA A 86 -11.22 -19.66 -18.36
C ALA A 86 -12.51 -19.46 -19.17
N LEU A 87 -12.50 -18.47 -20.06
CA LEU A 87 -13.65 -18.09 -20.87
C LEU A 87 -13.84 -19.05 -22.06
N SER A 88 -15.08 -19.43 -22.35
CA SER A 88 -15.42 -20.15 -23.59
C SER A 88 -15.32 -19.22 -24.81
N PRO A 89 -14.81 -19.68 -25.96
CA PRO A 89 -14.89 -18.93 -27.21
C PRO A 89 -16.33 -18.62 -27.64
N TRP A 90 -16.52 -17.55 -28.41
CA TRP A 90 -17.82 -17.14 -28.95
C TRP A 90 -17.75 -16.83 -30.45
N ASP A 91 -18.85 -17.12 -31.15
CA ASP A 91 -19.03 -16.78 -32.55
C ASP A 91 -19.46 -15.32 -32.75
N GLY A 92 -19.12 -14.75 -33.91
CA GLY A 92 -19.50 -13.39 -34.29
C GLY A 92 -18.71 -12.28 -33.58
N ASN A 93 -19.19 -11.04 -33.73
CA ASN A 93 -18.55 -9.85 -33.19
C ASN A 93 -19.26 -9.42 -31.88
N LYS A 94 -18.55 -9.40 -30.76
CA LYS A 94 -19.06 -8.82 -29.50
C LYS A 94 -18.78 -7.31 -29.49
N LEU A 95 -19.83 -6.52 -29.23
CA LEU A 95 -19.74 -5.06 -29.11
C LEU A 95 -19.30 -4.67 -27.70
N ALA A 96 -18.23 -3.87 -27.59
CA ALA A 96 -17.59 -3.46 -26.35
C ALA A 96 -17.73 -1.93 -26.14
N GLU A 97 -18.97 -1.43 -26.25
CA GLU A 97 -19.28 0.02 -26.20
C GLU A 97 -19.73 0.51 -24.82
N LYS A 98 -20.04 -0.39 -23.87
CA LYS A 98 -20.54 -0.07 -22.52
C LYS A 98 -19.78 -0.86 -21.47
N VAL A 99 -19.56 -0.28 -20.29
CA VAL A 99 -19.00 -1.01 -19.15
C VAL A 99 -19.89 -2.20 -18.77
N GLY A 100 -19.27 -3.32 -18.40
CA GLY A 100 -20.00 -4.46 -17.83
C GLY A 100 -20.61 -4.10 -16.46
N PRO A 101 -21.57 -4.86 -15.96
CA PRO A 101 -22.06 -4.69 -14.58
C PRO A 101 -20.93 -4.86 -13.56
N VAL A 102 -21.11 -4.23 -12.38
CA VAL A 102 -20.17 -4.37 -11.25
C VAL A 102 -20.50 -5.62 -10.45
N CYS A 103 -19.53 -6.14 -9.69
CA CYS A 103 -19.78 -7.28 -8.81
C CYS A 103 -20.74 -6.90 -7.66
N PRO A 104 -21.53 -7.85 -7.12
CA PRO A 104 -22.56 -7.53 -6.13
C PRO A 104 -21.93 -7.08 -4.81
N GLN A 105 -22.46 -5.99 -4.22
CA GLN A 105 -21.79 -5.29 -3.13
C GLN A 105 -22.75 -4.45 -2.27
N LYS A 106 -22.55 -4.49 -0.95
CA LYS A 106 -23.29 -3.69 0.04
C LYS A 106 -22.68 -2.28 0.09
N LEU A 107 -23.29 -1.35 -0.64
CA LEU A 107 -22.80 0.03 -0.75
C LEU A 107 -22.91 0.80 0.59
N PRO A 108 -21.96 1.72 0.90
CA PRO A 108 -22.05 2.57 2.08
C PRO A 108 -23.29 3.47 2.03
N ASN A 109 -24.05 3.51 3.14
CA ASN A 109 -25.28 4.31 3.20
C ASN A 109 -24.96 5.81 3.33
N VAL A 110 -25.47 6.61 2.39
CA VAL A 110 -25.38 8.07 2.36
C VAL A 110 -26.75 8.76 2.19
N SER A 111 -27.85 8.04 2.40
CA SER A 111 -29.21 8.57 2.16
C SER A 111 -29.62 9.67 3.16
N ILE A 112 -29.13 9.58 4.40
CA ILE A 112 -29.34 10.56 5.46
C ILE A 112 -28.00 11.27 5.70
N GLU A 113 -27.89 12.52 5.27
CA GLU A 113 -26.64 13.30 5.33
C GLU A 113 -26.12 13.44 6.78
N GLN A 114 -26.99 13.68 7.76
CA GLN A 114 -26.60 13.81 9.16
C GLN A 114 -25.93 12.53 9.68
N GLU A 115 -26.56 11.37 9.50
CA GLU A 115 -25.98 10.07 9.88
C GLU A 115 -24.67 9.73 9.17
N ALA A 116 -24.47 10.24 7.95
CA ALA A 116 -23.21 10.09 7.25
C ALA A 116 -22.12 10.99 7.86
N LEU A 117 -22.42 12.28 8.12
CA LEU A 117 -21.50 13.24 8.73
C LEU A 117 -21.11 12.89 10.18
N ASP A 118 -21.95 12.15 10.90
CA ASP A 118 -21.63 11.57 12.21
C ASP A 118 -20.69 10.34 12.14
N ARG A 119 -20.37 9.84 10.93
CA ARG A 119 -19.53 8.66 10.68
C ARG A 119 -18.33 8.89 9.75
N MET A 120 -18.32 9.97 8.97
CA MET A 120 -17.27 10.32 8.01
C MET A 120 -17.22 11.85 7.80
N PRO A 121 -16.14 12.42 7.24
CA PRO A 121 -16.10 13.86 6.95
C PRO A 121 -16.89 14.19 5.69
N LYS A 122 -17.27 15.47 5.56
CA LYS A 122 -18.00 15.98 4.39
C LYS A 122 -17.26 15.71 3.08
N GLY A 123 -15.93 15.79 3.08
CA GLY A 123 -15.11 15.48 1.92
C GLY A 123 -15.28 14.05 1.41
N ARG A 124 -15.40 13.09 2.34
CA ARG A 124 -15.68 11.68 2.03
C ARG A 124 -17.12 11.49 1.56
N LEU A 125 -18.08 12.20 2.15
CA LEU A 125 -19.49 12.15 1.74
C LEU A 125 -19.69 12.64 0.30
N GLU A 126 -19.13 13.79 -0.08
CA GLU A 126 -19.27 14.30 -1.46
C GLU A 126 -18.57 13.41 -2.50
N TYR A 127 -17.41 12.85 -2.16
CA TYR A 127 -16.74 11.83 -2.96
C TYR A 127 -17.62 10.58 -3.18
N LEU A 128 -18.26 10.06 -2.11
CA LEU A 128 -19.19 8.93 -2.23
C LEU A 128 -20.46 9.30 -3.03
N LYS A 129 -21.06 10.48 -2.81
CA LYS A 129 -22.23 10.97 -3.57
C LYS A 129 -21.97 10.96 -5.09
N ARG A 130 -20.74 11.31 -5.52
CA ARG A 130 -20.33 11.27 -6.94
C ARG A 130 -20.09 9.86 -7.47
N MET A 131 -19.55 8.95 -6.66
CA MET A 131 -19.17 7.59 -7.10
C MET A 131 -20.35 6.60 -7.12
N LEU A 132 -21.18 6.60 -6.08
CA LEU A 132 -22.21 5.55 -5.88
C LEU A 132 -23.21 5.35 -7.03
N PRO A 133 -23.59 6.37 -7.84
CA PRO A 133 -24.40 6.14 -9.04
C PRO A 133 -23.81 5.13 -10.03
N ASN A 134 -22.48 5.05 -10.16
CA ASN A 134 -21.80 4.12 -11.07
C ASN A 134 -21.82 2.66 -10.59
N LEU A 135 -22.11 2.41 -9.31
CA LEU A 135 -22.07 1.08 -8.69
C LEU A 135 -23.47 0.42 -8.55
N ARG A 136 -24.48 0.99 -9.21
CA ARG A 136 -25.89 0.52 -9.13
C ARG A 136 -26.21 -0.69 -10.02
N ASN A 137 -25.52 -0.86 -11.14
CA ASN A 137 -25.75 -1.96 -12.08
C ASN A 137 -24.95 -3.20 -11.65
N GLN A 138 -25.50 -3.98 -10.72
CA GLN A 138 -24.81 -5.12 -10.10
C GLN A 138 -25.23 -6.47 -10.72
N SER A 139 -24.30 -7.41 -10.84
CA SER A 139 -24.52 -8.77 -11.33
C SER A 139 -23.45 -9.72 -10.78
N GLU A 140 -23.76 -11.00 -10.55
CA GLU A 140 -22.73 -12.01 -10.29
C GLU A 140 -21.89 -12.33 -11.55
N ASP A 141 -22.48 -12.21 -12.75
CA ASP A 141 -21.68 -12.08 -13.97
C ASP A 141 -21.06 -10.68 -14.01
N CYS A 142 -19.86 -10.53 -13.43
CA CYS A 142 -19.14 -9.27 -13.34
C CYS A 142 -17.66 -9.34 -13.77
N LEU A 143 -17.18 -10.48 -14.28
CA LEU A 143 -15.75 -10.70 -14.60
C LEU A 143 -15.33 -10.07 -15.93
N TYR A 144 -15.40 -8.74 -15.93
CA TYR A 144 -15.19 -7.85 -17.06
C TYR A 144 -13.99 -6.92 -16.81
N LEU A 145 -13.31 -6.55 -17.89
CA LEU A 145 -12.30 -5.50 -17.93
C LEU A 145 -12.60 -4.48 -19.04
N ASN A 146 -12.04 -3.28 -18.89
CA ASN A 146 -12.12 -2.19 -19.84
C ASN A 146 -10.71 -1.84 -20.31
N ILE A 147 -10.51 -1.65 -21.61
CA ILE A 147 -9.21 -1.37 -22.25
C ILE A 147 -9.28 0.00 -22.92
N TYR A 148 -8.28 0.84 -22.64
CA TYR A 148 -8.06 2.15 -23.25
C TYR A 148 -6.68 2.14 -23.91
N SER A 149 -6.60 2.17 -25.24
CA SER A 149 -5.35 2.03 -26.01
C SER A 149 -5.13 3.22 -26.95
N PRO A 150 -3.89 3.71 -27.19
CA PRO A 150 -3.65 4.75 -28.19
C PRO A 150 -4.07 4.24 -29.59
N ALA A 151 -4.80 5.05 -30.36
CA ALA A 151 -5.54 4.55 -31.52
C ALA A 151 -4.65 3.85 -32.56
N MET A 152 -5.10 2.72 -33.10
CA MET A 152 -4.35 1.91 -34.07
C MET A 152 -3.98 2.74 -35.31
N GLY A 153 -2.74 2.58 -35.77
CA GLY A 153 -2.16 3.38 -36.87
C GLY A 153 -1.48 4.69 -36.43
N THR A 154 -1.55 5.08 -35.15
CA THR A 154 -0.73 6.17 -34.60
C THR A 154 0.68 5.75 -34.17
N SER A 155 0.97 4.44 -34.17
CA SER A 155 2.25 3.87 -33.76
C SER A 155 3.28 3.87 -34.90
N GLU A 156 4.20 4.84 -34.88
CA GLU A 156 5.36 4.86 -35.78
C GLU A 156 6.12 3.52 -35.69
N GLY A 157 6.33 2.88 -36.85
CA GLY A 157 7.07 1.62 -36.96
C GLY A 157 6.43 0.39 -36.29
N GLY A 158 5.15 0.45 -35.88
CA GLY A 158 4.48 -0.69 -35.23
C GLY A 158 4.94 -0.96 -33.79
N ARG A 159 5.51 0.04 -33.11
CA ARG A 159 5.92 -0.06 -31.69
C ARG A 159 4.72 -0.44 -30.81
N LYS A 160 4.84 -1.53 -30.03
CA LYS A 160 3.87 -1.90 -28.98
C LYS A 160 3.95 -0.92 -27.80
N TYR A 161 2.82 -0.62 -27.20
CA TYR A 161 2.70 0.27 -26.05
C TYR A 161 2.82 -0.51 -24.73
N PRO A 162 3.43 0.04 -23.65
CA PRO A 162 3.43 -0.63 -22.36
C PRO A 162 2.00 -0.71 -21.80
N VAL A 163 1.76 -1.64 -20.88
CA VAL A 163 0.42 -1.91 -20.35
C VAL A 163 0.37 -1.59 -18.86
N LEU A 164 -0.57 -0.73 -18.46
CA LEU A 164 -0.88 -0.39 -17.08
C LEU A 164 -2.20 -1.04 -16.67
N VAL A 165 -2.18 -1.94 -15.69
CA VAL A 165 -3.36 -2.64 -15.18
C VAL A 165 -3.72 -2.10 -13.81
N PHE A 166 -4.87 -1.42 -13.71
CA PHE A 166 -5.36 -0.82 -12.48
C PHE A 166 -6.32 -1.76 -11.74
N ILE A 167 -5.98 -2.06 -10.48
CA ILE A 167 -6.80 -2.82 -9.53
C ILE A 167 -7.37 -1.82 -8.51
N HIS A 168 -8.70 -1.70 -8.47
CA HIS A 168 -9.37 -0.70 -7.65
C HIS A 168 -9.25 -0.97 -6.14
N GLY A 169 -9.31 0.11 -5.35
CA GLY A 169 -9.32 0.10 -3.89
C GLY A 169 -10.73 0.20 -3.29
N GLU A 170 -10.87 1.12 -2.33
CA GLU A 170 -12.00 1.35 -1.41
C GLU A 170 -12.19 0.28 -0.33
N SER A 171 -12.53 -0.95 -0.70
CA SER A 171 -12.69 -2.07 0.25
C SER A 171 -12.37 -3.40 -0.45
N PHE A 172 -12.46 -4.50 0.29
CA PHE A 172 -12.67 -5.82 -0.31
C PHE A 172 -14.16 -6.12 -0.53
N ASP A 173 -15.07 -5.42 0.16
CA ASP A 173 -16.53 -5.65 0.10
C ASP A 173 -17.27 -4.87 -0.99
N TRP A 174 -16.71 -3.75 -1.46
CA TRP A 174 -17.34 -2.83 -2.43
C TRP A 174 -16.29 -2.02 -3.20
N GLY A 175 -16.65 -1.52 -4.38
CA GLY A 175 -15.76 -0.89 -5.36
C GLY A 175 -15.98 -1.41 -6.79
N SER A 176 -15.27 -0.84 -7.78
CA SER A 176 -15.25 -1.34 -9.17
C SER A 176 -14.11 -0.70 -9.97
N GLY A 177 -13.62 -1.37 -11.02
CA GLY A 177 -12.77 -0.75 -12.03
C GLY A 177 -13.51 0.28 -12.90
N ASN A 178 -14.83 0.13 -13.07
CA ASN A 178 -15.66 0.94 -13.97
C ASN A 178 -15.78 2.43 -13.60
N MET A 179 -15.45 2.81 -12.36
CA MET A 179 -15.48 4.22 -11.90
C MET A 179 -14.24 5.01 -12.32
N TYR A 180 -13.20 4.33 -12.83
CA TYR A 180 -11.93 4.90 -13.25
C TYR A 180 -11.85 4.93 -14.78
N ASP A 181 -11.80 6.11 -15.38
CA ASP A 181 -11.62 6.26 -16.82
C ASP A 181 -10.12 6.36 -17.15
N GLY A 182 -9.59 5.37 -17.88
CA GLY A 182 -8.20 5.32 -18.33
C GLY A 182 -7.90 6.21 -19.54
N SER A 183 -8.92 6.81 -20.17
CA SER A 183 -8.83 7.50 -21.46
C SER A 183 -7.77 8.60 -21.50
N ILE A 184 -7.75 9.49 -20.51
CA ILE A 184 -6.82 10.64 -20.47
C ILE A 184 -5.38 10.16 -20.24
N LEU A 185 -5.18 9.19 -19.35
CA LEU A 185 -3.88 8.61 -19.05
C LEU A 185 -3.30 7.87 -20.27
N ALA A 186 -4.10 7.03 -20.94
CA ALA A 186 -3.69 6.33 -22.17
C ALA A 186 -3.30 7.32 -23.30
N SER A 187 -4.14 8.35 -23.49
CA SER A 187 -3.97 9.38 -24.52
C SER A 187 -2.76 10.30 -24.29
N TYR A 188 -2.47 10.66 -23.03
CA TYR A 188 -1.37 11.56 -22.70
C TYR A 188 -0.01 10.83 -22.63
N ALA A 189 0.00 9.63 -22.05
CA ALA A 189 1.22 8.89 -21.73
C ALA A 189 1.73 7.97 -22.86
N ASP A 190 0.93 7.73 -23.90
CA ASP A 190 1.15 6.73 -24.96
C ASP A 190 1.31 5.31 -24.38
N GLN A 191 0.25 4.81 -23.72
CA GLN A 191 0.19 3.52 -23.00
C GLN A 191 -1.18 2.87 -23.10
N VAL A 192 -1.25 1.54 -23.01
CA VAL A 192 -2.54 0.85 -22.82
C VAL A 192 -2.89 0.85 -21.34
N VAL A 193 -4.04 1.41 -20.97
CA VAL A 193 -4.58 1.38 -19.61
C VAL A 193 -5.72 0.37 -19.54
N ILE A 194 -5.73 -0.47 -18.51
CA ILE A 194 -6.76 -1.48 -18.28
C ILE A 194 -7.32 -1.30 -16.87
N THR A 195 -8.65 -1.33 -16.73
CA THR A 195 -9.33 -1.40 -15.43
C THR A 195 -10.15 -2.68 -15.37
N LEU A 196 -10.20 -3.38 -14.25
CA LEU A 196 -10.94 -4.66 -14.13
C LEU A 196 -11.84 -4.71 -12.90
N ASN A 197 -12.90 -5.53 -12.98
CA ASN A 197 -13.72 -5.96 -11.85
C ASN A 197 -13.28 -7.37 -11.41
N TYR A 198 -13.28 -7.64 -10.10
CA TYR A 198 -13.03 -8.94 -9.48
C TYR A 198 -14.08 -9.18 -8.37
N ARG A 199 -14.37 -10.42 -7.99
CA ARG A 199 -15.39 -10.71 -6.96
C ARG A 199 -15.03 -10.08 -5.61
N LEU A 200 -16.06 -9.55 -4.94
CA LEU A 200 -15.96 -8.76 -3.70
C LEU A 200 -16.69 -9.44 -2.53
N GLY A 201 -16.31 -9.03 -1.31
CA GLY A 201 -16.89 -9.45 -0.04
C GLY A 201 -16.98 -10.97 0.07
N ILE A 202 -18.13 -11.45 0.54
CA ILE A 202 -18.46 -12.88 0.66
C ILE A 202 -18.15 -13.63 -0.65
N LEU A 203 -18.59 -13.12 -1.80
CA LEU A 203 -18.44 -13.78 -3.11
C LEU A 203 -16.97 -13.89 -3.57
N GLY A 204 -16.12 -12.95 -3.15
CA GLY A 204 -14.70 -12.93 -3.46
C GLY A 204 -13.79 -13.65 -2.46
N PHE A 205 -14.22 -13.75 -1.19
CA PHE A 205 -13.31 -14.06 -0.08
C PHE A 205 -13.90 -14.94 1.03
N LEU A 206 -15.00 -15.66 0.78
CA LEU A 206 -15.48 -16.70 1.69
C LEU A 206 -14.44 -17.83 1.83
N ASN A 207 -13.83 -17.95 3.02
CA ASN A 207 -12.90 -19.02 3.36
C ASN A 207 -13.38 -19.78 4.61
N ALA A 208 -13.82 -21.03 4.41
CA ALA A 208 -14.26 -21.95 5.46
C ALA A 208 -13.19 -23.01 5.83
N ASN A 209 -11.96 -22.89 5.30
CA ASN A 209 -10.93 -23.89 5.52
C ASN A 209 -10.32 -23.78 6.93
N VAL A 210 -10.60 -24.77 7.78
CA VAL A 210 -10.08 -24.86 9.15
C VAL A 210 -8.57 -25.10 9.20
N SER A 211 -7.97 -25.67 8.14
CA SER A 211 -6.62 -26.23 8.20
C SER A 211 -5.71 -25.92 6.99
N PRO A 212 -5.54 -24.64 6.59
CA PRO A 212 -4.74 -24.26 5.42
C PRO A 212 -3.25 -24.64 5.52
N HIS A 213 -2.75 -24.95 6.72
CA HIS A 213 -1.40 -25.50 6.95
C HIS A 213 -1.22 -26.96 6.52
N THR A 214 -2.27 -27.78 6.62
CA THR A 214 -2.20 -29.23 6.35
C THR A 214 -3.02 -29.66 5.13
N LYS A 215 -4.05 -28.89 4.77
CA LYS A 215 -4.89 -29.10 3.59
C LYS A 215 -5.21 -27.74 2.95
N ALA A 216 -4.27 -27.24 2.16
CA ALA A 216 -4.47 -26.05 1.34
C ALA A 216 -5.70 -26.24 0.41
N ARG A 217 -6.56 -25.22 0.33
CA ARG A 217 -7.71 -25.17 -0.59
C ARG A 217 -7.85 -23.74 -1.11
N VAL A 218 -8.29 -23.54 -2.35
CA VAL A 218 -8.45 -22.20 -2.93
C VAL A 218 -9.65 -21.49 -2.31
N ALA A 219 -9.44 -20.34 -1.67
CA ALA A 219 -10.52 -19.53 -1.10
C ALA A 219 -10.42 -18.03 -1.43
N ASN A 220 -9.25 -17.54 -1.88
CA ASN A 220 -9.08 -16.15 -2.31
C ASN A 220 -9.61 -15.92 -3.75
N TYR A 221 -10.91 -16.15 -3.97
CA TYR A 221 -11.52 -16.10 -5.31
C TYR A 221 -11.32 -14.75 -6.03
N GLY A 222 -11.36 -13.62 -5.30
CA GLY A 222 -11.09 -12.29 -5.84
C GLY A 222 -9.64 -12.09 -6.30
N LEU A 223 -8.65 -12.74 -5.67
CA LEU A 223 -7.27 -12.75 -6.17
C LEU A 223 -7.12 -13.70 -7.37
N MET A 224 -7.81 -14.84 -7.37
CA MET A 224 -7.85 -15.75 -8.53
C MET A 224 -8.47 -15.09 -9.77
N ASP A 225 -9.48 -14.22 -9.59
CA ASP A 225 -10.06 -13.41 -10.66
C ASP A 225 -9.03 -12.45 -11.26
N GLN A 226 -8.23 -11.78 -10.42
CA GLN A 226 -7.14 -10.91 -10.87
C GLN A 226 -6.05 -11.72 -11.62
N ILE A 227 -5.67 -12.90 -11.12
CA ILE A 227 -4.72 -13.81 -11.80
C ILE A 227 -5.26 -14.25 -13.17
N ALA A 228 -6.55 -14.58 -13.26
CA ALA A 228 -7.19 -14.93 -14.53
C ALA A 228 -7.21 -13.75 -15.52
N ALA A 229 -7.46 -12.53 -15.05
CA ALA A 229 -7.35 -11.32 -15.87
C ALA A 229 -5.92 -11.12 -16.39
N LEU A 230 -4.88 -11.34 -15.58
CA LEU A 230 -3.48 -11.27 -16.02
C LEU A 230 -3.15 -12.33 -17.09
N HIS A 231 -3.65 -13.56 -16.95
CA HIS A 231 -3.53 -14.56 -18.00
C HIS A 231 -4.25 -14.17 -19.29
N TRP A 232 -5.43 -13.54 -19.20
CA TRP A 232 -6.15 -13.03 -20.36
C TRP A 232 -5.37 -11.91 -21.07
N ILE A 233 -4.80 -10.97 -20.29
CA ILE A 233 -3.99 -9.85 -20.78
C ILE A 233 -2.76 -10.37 -21.52
N GLN A 234 -1.97 -11.26 -20.89
CA GLN A 234 -0.80 -11.89 -21.50
C GLN A 234 -1.12 -12.62 -22.82
N GLN A 235 -2.33 -13.16 -22.95
CA GLN A 235 -2.74 -13.91 -24.13
C GLN A 235 -3.33 -13.06 -25.26
N ASN A 236 -3.79 -11.83 -24.98
CA ASN A 236 -4.60 -11.05 -25.92
C ASN A 236 -4.20 -9.58 -26.10
N ILE A 237 -3.44 -8.96 -25.18
CA ILE A 237 -3.25 -7.50 -25.21
C ILE A 237 -2.46 -6.98 -26.41
N GLU A 238 -1.66 -7.86 -27.03
CA GLU A 238 -0.97 -7.61 -28.29
C GLU A 238 -1.93 -7.24 -29.44
N TYR A 239 -3.12 -7.84 -29.49
CA TYR A 239 -4.13 -7.51 -30.51
C TYR A 239 -4.77 -6.13 -30.32
N PHE A 240 -4.53 -5.49 -29.18
CA PHE A 240 -4.93 -4.12 -28.84
C PHE A 240 -3.72 -3.14 -28.87
N GLY A 241 -2.57 -3.58 -29.40
CA GLY A 241 -1.34 -2.79 -29.51
C GLY A 241 -0.47 -2.76 -28.24
N GLY A 242 -0.82 -3.53 -27.20
CA GLY A 242 -0.05 -3.62 -25.96
C GLY A 242 1.16 -4.56 -26.03
N ASP A 243 2.15 -4.33 -25.18
CA ASP A 243 3.33 -5.17 -25.00
C ASP A 243 3.12 -6.12 -23.80
N PRO A 244 2.87 -7.43 -24.02
CA PRO A 244 2.73 -8.39 -22.92
C PRO A 244 4.02 -8.53 -22.09
N SER A 245 5.20 -8.20 -22.62
CA SER A 245 6.46 -8.24 -21.87
C SER A 245 6.67 -7.02 -20.95
N ASN A 246 5.79 -6.01 -21.03
CA ASN A 246 5.93 -4.73 -20.34
C ASN A 246 4.63 -4.32 -19.61
N VAL A 247 4.01 -5.30 -18.94
CA VAL A 247 2.84 -5.11 -18.06
C VAL A 247 3.28 -4.61 -16.68
N THR A 248 2.65 -3.54 -16.21
CA THR A 248 2.81 -2.97 -14.86
C THR A 248 1.47 -2.98 -14.15
N LEU A 249 1.42 -3.47 -12.91
CA LEU A 249 0.23 -3.39 -12.07
C LEU A 249 0.22 -2.09 -11.26
N MET A 250 -0.93 -1.48 -11.07
CA MET A 250 -1.14 -0.36 -10.17
C MET A 250 -2.37 -0.60 -9.32
N GLY A 251 -2.25 -0.40 -8.02
CA GLY A 251 -3.38 -0.54 -7.09
C GLY A 251 -3.41 0.61 -6.09
N GLN A 252 -4.60 0.90 -5.57
CA GLN A 252 -4.80 1.87 -4.49
C GLN A 252 -5.46 1.19 -3.29
N GLY A 253 -5.03 1.50 -2.06
CA GLY A 253 -5.65 0.97 -0.83
C GLY A 253 -5.72 -0.56 -0.80
N THR A 254 -6.93 -1.13 -0.73
CA THR A 254 -7.16 -2.59 -0.84
C THR A 254 -6.68 -3.18 -2.17
N GLY A 255 -6.75 -2.42 -3.27
CA GLY A 255 -6.18 -2.78 -4.56
C GLY A 255 -4.65 -2.77 -4.55
N ALA A 256 -4.01 -1.90 -3.77
CA ALA A 256 -2.56 -1.94 -3.58
C ALA A 256 -2.16 -3.19 -2.77
N ALA A 257 -2.91 -3.53 -1.71
CA ALA A 257 -2.72 -4.79 -1.00
C ALA A 257 -2.87 -5.99 -1.94
N CYS A 258 -3.89 -6.03 -2.81
CA CYS A 258 -4.03 -7.03 -3.87
C CYS A 258 -2.79 -7.13 -4.78
N VAL A 259 -2.29 -6.02 -5.32
CA VAL A 259 -1.06 -6.01 -6.15
C VAL A 259 0.14 -6.57 -5.36
N ASN A 260 0.25 -6.25 -4.07
CA ASN A 260 1.33 -6.77 -3.23
C ASN A 260 1.20 -8.29 -2.97
N PHE A 261 -0.01 -8.80 -2.73
CA PHE A 261 -0.28 -10.25 -2.67
C PHE A 261 0.11 -10.95 -3.98
N LEU A 262 -0.23 -10.38 -5.14
CA LEU A 262 0.14 -10.93 -6.45
C LEU A 262 1.67 -10.96 -6.66
N ALA A 263 2.42 -9.99 -6.12
CA ALA A 263 3.88 -9.95 -6.21
C ALA A 263 4.63 -10.90 -5.26
N ILE A 264 3.96 -11.42 -4.22
CA ILE A 264 4.53 -12.42 -3.29
C ILE A 264 3.94 -13.83 -3.44
N SER A 265 2.79 -13.97 -4.11
CA SER A 265 2.09 -15.25 -4.29
C SER A 265 2.90 -16.24 -5.14
N PRO A 266 2.97 -17.54 -4.76
CA PRO A 266 3.59 -18.58 -5.59
C PRO A 266 2.69 -18.98 -6.78
N THR A 267 1.40 -18.64 -6.77
CA THR A 267 0.47 -18.95 -7.88
C THR A 267 0.72 -18.05 -9.11
N VAL A 268 1.35 -16.89 -8.92
CA VAL A 268 1.67 -15.95 -10.00
C VAL A 268 2.92 -16.41 -10.73
N MET A 269 2.71 -16.99 -11.92
CA MET A 269 3.81 -17.45 -12.76
C MET A 269 4.77 -16.31 -13.17
N PRO A 270 6.08 -16.60 -13.34
CA PRO A 270 7.03 -15.62 -13.87
C PRO A 270 6.56 -15.03 -15.20
N GLY A 271 6.71 -13.70 -15.34
CA GLY A 271 6.40 -12.98 -16.59
C GLY A 271 4.95 -12.50 -16.75
N LEU A 272 4.01 -12.83 -15.85
CA LEU A 272 2.63 -12.29 -15.94
C LEU A 272 2.57 -10.76 -15.84
N PHE A 273 3.51 -10.16 -15.09
CA PHE A 273 3.79 -8.73 -15.08
C PHE A 273 5.26 -8.48 -14.71
N LYS A 274 5.71 -7.23 -14.84
CA LYS A 274 7.12 -6.82 -14.68
C LYS A 274 7.34 -5.81 -13.55
N ARG A 275 6.33 -5.02 -13.20
CA ARG A 275 6.42 -3.95 -12.17
C ARG A 275 5.15 -3.80 -11.36
N ALA A 276 5.27 -3.24 -10.17
CA ALA A 276 4.16 -2.89 -9.30
C ALA A 276 4.19 -1.39 -8.94
N ILE A 277 3.01 -0.80 -8.81
CA ILE A 277 2.76 0.53 -8.28
C ILE A 277 1.79 0.39 -7.10
N LEU A 278 2.24 0.71 -5.89
CA LEU A 278 1.47 0.58 -4.64
C LEU A 278 1.11 1.99 -4.12
N LEU A 279 -0.13 2.42 -4.38
CA LEU A 279 -0.66 3.68 -3.87
C LEU A 279 -1.33 3.43 -2.52
N SER A 280 -0.71 3.92 -1.44
CA SER A 280 -1.39 4.11 -0.16
C SER A 280 -1.98 2.81 0.44
N GLY A 281 -1.31 1.66 0.29
CA GLY A 281 -1.78 0.38 0.82
C GLY A 281 -0.80 -0.79 0.66
N SER A 282 -0.84 -1.75 1.59
CA SER A 282 0.12 -2.84 1.74
C SER A 282 -0.56 -4.16 2.14
N ALA A 283 0.08 -5.30 1.84
CA ALA A 283 -0.35 -6.61 2.35
C ALA A 283 -0.11 -6.77 3.87
N LEU A 284 0.63 -5.85 4.49
CA LEU A 284 0.98 -5.84 5.91
C LEU A 284 0.06 -4.92 6.74
N SER A 285 -0.87 -4.20 6.09
CA SER A 285 -1.82 -3.32 6.77
C SER A 285 -2.83 -4.13 7.60
N SER A 286 -3.29 -3.58 8.73
CA SER A 286 -4.18 -4.29 9.69
C SER A 286 -5.47 -4.86 9.08
N TRP A 287 -5.95 -4.24 8.00
CA TRP A 287 -7.16 -4.61 7.27
C TRP A 287 -6.90 -5.54 6.08
N ALA A 288 -5.64 -5.80 5.70
CA ALA A 288 -5.28 -6.48 4.47
C ALA A 288 -5.45 -8.01 4.51
N VAL A 289 -5.43 -8.61 5.71
CA VAL A 289 -5.54 -10.06 5.93
C VAL A 289 -6.59 -10.37 7.00
N VAL A 290 -7.43 -11.36 6.76
CA VAL A 290 -8.42 -11.84 7.72
C VAL A 290 -7.83 -12.93 8.62
N ASP A 291 -7.65 -12.61 9.91
CA ASP A 291 -7.10 -13.50 10.95
C ASP A 291 -7.87 -14.82 11.14
N ASN A 292 -9.21 -14.76 11.11
CA ASN A 292 -10.08 -15.89 11.38
C ASN A 292 -11.29 -15.89 10.43
N PRO A 293 -11.09 -16.28 9.15
CA PRO A 293 -12.15 -16.24 8.16
C PRO A 293 -13.24 -17.31 8.44
N VAL A 294 -12.86 -18.43 9.04
CA VAL A 294 -13.77 -19.54 9.40
C VAL A 294 -14.83 -19.06 10.40
N PHE A 295 -14.48 -18.21 11.36
CA PHE A 295 -15.45 -17.58 12.25
C PHE A 295 -16.50 -16.75 11.51
N TYR A 296 -16.10 -15.98 10.49
CA TYR A 296 -17.04 -15.21 9.67
C TYR A 296 -17.87 -16.10 8.73
N ALA A 297 -17.30 -17.18 8.18
CA ALA A 297 -18.02 -18.18 7.39
C ALA A 297 -19.07 -18.92 8.24
N LEU A 298 -18.73 -19.32 9.47
CA LEU A 298 -19.68 -19.92 10.42
C LEU A 298 -20.76 -18.92 10.85
N LYS A 299 -20.40 -17.65 11.10
CA LYS A 299 -21.38 -16.60 11.42
C LYS A 299 -22.36 -16.37 10.27
N LEU A 300 -21.88 -16.36 9.01
CA LEU A 300 -22.71 -16.29 7.81
C LEU A 300 -23.66 -17.50 7.70
N ALA A 301 -23.14 -18.72 7.88
CA ALA A 301 -23.96 -19.93 7.86
C ALA A 301 -25.06 -19.90 8.92
N ARG A 302 -24.76 -19.45 10.15
CA ARG A 302 -25.76 -19.24 11.22
C ARG A 302 -26.81 -18.19 10.83
N THR A 303 -26.42 -17.06 10.25
CA THR A 303 -27.35 -16.01 9.80
C THR A 303 -28.26 -16.45 8.65
N LEU A 304 -27.82 -17.41 7.82
CA LEU A 304 -28.58 -17.96 6.69
C LEU A 304 -29.26 -19.31 7.00
N ASN A 305 -29.28 -19.76 8.25
CA ASN A 305 -29.82 -21.05 8.69
C ASN A 305 -29.23 -22.27 7.94
N CYS A 306 -27.99 -22.17 7.46
CA CYS A 306 -27.28 -23.31 6.86
C CYS A 306 -26.89 -24.33 7.92
N SER A 307 -26.95 -25.61 7.54
CA SER A 307 -26.43 -26.72 8.36
C SER A 307 -24.91 -26.57 8.54
N ILE A 308 -24.46 -26.75 9.79
CA ILE A 308 -23.04 -26.73 10.15
C ILE A 308 -22.63 -28.18 10.43
N PRO A 309 -21.68 -28.76 9.67
CA PRO A 309 -21.18 -30.11 9.93
C PRO A 309 -20.47 -30.20 11.30
N GLU A 310 -20.59 -31.35 11.96
CA GLU A 310 -19.85 -31.63 13.21
C GLU A 310 -18.33 -31.65 12.97
N ASP A 311 -17.88 -32.25 11.86
CA ASP A 311 -16.47 -32.28 11.46
C ASP A 311 -16.20 -31.28 10.32
N LEU A 312 -15.98 -30.02 10.71
CA LEU A 312 -15.54 -28.96 9.80
C LEU A 312 -14.15 -29.18 9.19
N PHE A 313 -13.33 -30.14 9.63
CA PHE A 313 -12.05 -30.43 8.99
C PHE A 313 -12.25 -31.25 7.71
N LYS A 314 -13.16 -32.23 7.75
CA LYS A 314 -13.56 -33.02 6.58
C LYS A 314 -14.55 -32.25 5.69
N ASP A 315 -15.66 -31.82 6.29
CA ASP A 315 -16.94 -31.66 5.58
C ASP A 315 -17.38 -30.20 5.37
N HIS A 316 -16.48 -29.22 5.57
CA HIS A 316 -16.78 -27.80 5.34
C HIS A 316 -17.23 -27.46 3.91
N GLU A 317 -17.00 -28.33 2.93
CA GLU A 317 -17.59 -28.17 1.59
C GLU A 317 -19.12 -28.17 1.65
N LEU A 318 -19.76 -28.96 2.52
CA LEU A 318 -21.22 -28.97 2.69
C LEU A 318 -21.76 -27.61 3.18
N LEU A 319 -20.98 -26.91 4.01
CA LEU A 319 -21.29 -25.54 4.46
C LEU A 319 -21.13 -24.54 3.30
N VAL A 320 -20.08 -24.68 2.48
CA VAL A 320 -19.90 -23.85 1.27
C VAL A 320 -20.98 -24.16 0.23
N ASP A 321 -21.45 -25.40 0.12
CA ASP A 321 -22.51 -25.83 -0.78
C ASP A 321 -23.86 -25.20 -0.40
N CYS A 322 -24.25 -25.24 0.87
CA CYS A 322 -25.45 -24.55 1.36
C CYS A 322 -25.37 -23.02 1.15
N LEU A 323 -24.21 -22.41 1.40
CA LEU A 323 -23.98 -21.00 1.08
C LEU A 323 -24.04 -20.75 -0.44
N ARG A 324 -23.64 -21.71 -1.28
CA ARG A 324 -23.72 -21.61 -2.74
C ARG A 324 -25.16 -21.62 -3.25
N GLU A 325 -26.05 -22.38 -2.61
CA GLU A 325 -27.48 -22.43 -2.95
C GLU A 325 -28.29 -21.23 -2.40
N SER A 326 -27.77 -20.54 -1.38
CA SER A 326 -28.39 -19.33 -0.80
C SER A 326 -28.65 -18.21 -1.82
N SER A 327 -29.69 -17.39 -1.62
CA SER A 327 -29.97 -16.28 -2.56
C SER A 327 -28.91 -15.18 -2.46
N LEU A 328 -28.64 -14.50 -3.60
CA LEU A 328 -27.71 -13.38 -3.65
C LEU A 328 -28.12 -12.24 -2.70
N GLU A 329 -29.42 -11.98 -2.61
CA GLU A 329 -29.99 -10.96 -1.73
C GLU A 329 -29.75 -11.30 -0.25
N ALA A 330 -29.98 -12.55 0.17
CA ALA A 330 -29.74 -12.97 1.55
C ALA A 330 -28.26 -12.89 1.92
N LEU A 331 -27.36 -13.31 1.02
CA LEU A 331 -25.91 -13.17 1.18
C LEU A 331 -25.48 -11.70 1.39
N LEU A 332 -26.06 -10.75 0.65
CA LEU A 332 -25.75 -9.32 0.76
C LEU A 332 -26.43 -8.61 1.95
N GLN A 333 -27.57 -9.12 2.43
CA GLN A 333 -28.28 -8.57 3.59
C GLN A 333 -27.63 -8.95 4.92
N ALA A 334 -26.93 -10.10 5.00
CA ALA A 334 -26.26 -10.58 6.22
C ALA A 334 -25.32 -9.53 6.84
N ASP A 335 -25.64 -9.08 8.07
CA ASP A 335 -24.94 -7.95 8.71
C ASP A 335 -23.71 -8.36 9.52
N ILE A 336 -22.70 -8.87 8.81
CA ILE A 336 -21.45 -9.36 9.40
C ILE A 336 -20.45 -8.21 9.55
N LYS A 337 -20.61 -7.44 10.64
CA LYS A 337 -19.67 -6.38 11.01
C LYS A 337 -18.33 -6.96 11.51
N PRO A 338 -17.16 -6.58 10.94
CA PRO A 338 -15.86 -6.84 11.54
C PRO A 338 -15.60 -5.91 12.74
N PRO A 339 -14.59 -6.22 13.59
CA PRO A 339 -14.01 -5.25 14.51
C PRO A 339 -13.48 -4.03 13.75
N THR A 340 -13.52 -2.85 14.37
CA THR A 340 -13.00 -1.61 13.79
C THR A 340 -11.53 -1.80 13.37
N PHE A 341 -11.14 -1.25 12.21
CA PHE A 341 -9.79 -1.32 11.63
C PHE A 341 -9.37 -2.66 11.00
N LEU A 342 -10.25 -3.67 11.01
CA LEU A 342 -10.08 -4.98 10.35
C LEU A 342 -11.16 -5.22 9.27
N SER A 343 -11.03 -6.30 8.50
CA SER A 343 -12.02 -6.77 7.52
C SER A 343 -12.59 -8.15 7.89
N ALA A 344 -13.84 -8.43 7.49
CA ALA A 344 -14.50 -9.73 7.72
C ALA A 344 -14.32 -10.69 6.53
N PHE A 345 -14.47 -10.16 5.31
CA PHE A 345 -14.21 -10.87 4.06
C PHE A 345 -13.13 -10.10 3.29
N GLY A 346 -12.06 -10.81 2.95
CA GLY A 346 -10.87 -10.25 2.33
C GLY A 346 -9.79 -11.33 2.20
N PRO A 347 -8.59 -10.98 1.70
CA PRO A 347 -7.49 -11.92 1.55
C PRO A 347 -7.21 -12.67 2.86
N SER A 348 -7.05 -13.99 2.76
CA SER A 348 -6.85 -14.85 3.93
C SER A 348 -5.89 -16.00 3.61
N VAL A 349 -5.30 -16.59 4.66
CA VAL A 349 -4.42 -17.74 4.51
C VAL A 349 -5.23 -18.94 4.02
N ASP A 350 -5.02 -19.33 2.76
CA ASP A 350 -5.70 -20.46 2.10
C ASP A 350 -4.74 -21.61 1.77
N GLY A 351 -3.43 -21.34 1.85
CA GLY A 351 -2.35 -22.29 1.56
C GLY A 351 -2.00 -22.42 0.08
N VAL A 352 -2.74 -21.75 -0.81
CA VAL A 352 -2.55 -21.82 -2.27
C VAL A 352 -2.08 -20.47 -2.82
N VAL A 353 -2.93 -19.43 -2.71
CA VAL A 353 -2.61 -18.07 -3.16
C VAL A 353 -1.77 -17.36 -2.10
N ILE A 354 -2.08 -17.57 -0.83
CA ILE A 354 -1.36 -17.03 0.33
C ILE A 354 -0.85 -18.20 1.18
N LYS A 355 0.47 -18.46 1.13
CA LYS A 355 1.13 -19.50 1.93
C LYS A 355 1.00 -19.17 3.44
N PRO A 356 0.87 -20.17 4.33
CA PRO A 356 0.56 -19.90 5.75
C PRO A 356 1.68 -19.23 6.54
N ASN A 357 2.92 -19.35 6.08
CA ASN A 357 4.06 -18.70 6.71
C ASN A 357 4.31 -17.27 6.18
N PHE A 358 3.52 -16.74 5.23
CA PHE A 358 3.86 -15.51 4.50
C PHE A 358 4.31 -14.34 5.40
N GLN A 359 3.63 -14.08 6.53
CA GLN A 359 4.05 -13.09 7.54
C GLN A 359 5.38 -13.43 8.21
N LYS A 360 5.59 -14.68 8.64
CA LYS A 360 6.81 -15.12 9.33
C LYS A 360 8.01 -15.14 8.41
N ASP A 361 7.85 -15.68 7.21
CA ASP A 361 8.88 -15.71 6.17
C ASP A 361 9.30 -14.26 5.85
N LEU A 362 8.32 -13.39 5.59
CA LEU A 362 8.52 -11.97 5.29
C LEU A 362 9.23 -11.23 6.43
N LEU A 363 8.83 -11.43 7.68
CA LEU A 363 9.52 -10.83 8.84
C LEU A 363 10.94 -11.39 9.03
N SER A 364 11.18 -12.66 8.68
CA SER A 364 12.49 -13.32 8.86
C SER A 364 13.60 -12.81 7.93
N TYR A 365 13.26 -12.07 6.86
CA TYR A 365 14.25 -11.46 5.97
C TYR A 365 14.91 -10.19 6.53
N LEU A 366 14.43 -9.63 7.64
CA LEU A 366 15.07 -8.54 8.39
C LEU A 366 16.25 -9.10 9.23
N GLY A 367 17.27 -9.56 8.51
CA GLY A 367 18.31 -10.48 8.99
C GLY A 367 19.36 -9.92 9.96
N PRO A 368 20.48 -10.67 10.14
CA PRO A 368 21.18 -10.78 11.42
C PRO A 368 21.96 -9.55 11.92
N GLU A 369 22.03 -8.44 11.19
CA GLU A 369 22.69 -7.22 11.72
C GLU A 369 21.87 -6.53 12.83
N PHE A 370 20.57 -6.87 12.97
CA PHE A 370 19.78 -6.54 14.17
C PHE A 370 19.93 -7.55 15.32
N GLN A 371 20.69 -8.65 15.17
CA GLN A 371 20.90 -9.65 16.22
C GLN A 371 22.05 -9.30 17.18
N GLY A 372 22.34 -8.01 17.38
CA GLY A 372 23.31 -7.54 18.39
C GLY A 372 22.94 -7.90 19.83
N LEU A 373 21.68 -8.28 20.10
CA LEU A 373 21.21 -8.81 21.38
C LEU A 373 20.64 -10.24 21.26
N GLY A 374 21.53 -11.22 21.06
CA GLY A 374 21.49 -12.53 21.74
C GLY A 374 20.28 -13.46 21.61
N ILE A 375 19.25 -13.14 20.82
CA ILE A 375 17.98 -13.91 20.77
C ILE A 375 17.72 -14.42 19.35
N LEU A 376 18.08 -15.68 19.11
CA LEU A 376 17.30 -16.69 18.39
C LEU A 376 18.00 -18.06 18.43
N SER A 377 17.26 -19.13 18.64
CA SER A 377 17.81 -20.49 18.77
C SER A 377 17.97 -21.21 17.43
N LYS A 378 18.56 -22.40 17.47
CA LYS A 378 18.97 -23.28 16.35
C LYS A 378 18.08 -23.22 15.10
N LYS A 379 18.74 -23.27 13.93
CA LYS A 379 18.19 -23.78 12.67
C LYS A 379 17.31 -25.01 12.89
N THR A 380 16.12 -24.99 12.32
CA THR A 380 15.42 -26.20 11.85
C THR A 380 15.53 -26.24 10.33
N ASP A 381 16.33 -27.16 9.81
CA ASP A 381 16.49 -27.34 8.36
C ASP A 381 15.24 -28.01 7.77
N HIS A 382 14.21 -27.22 7.46
CA HIS A 382 13.09 -27.56 6.57
C HIS A 382 13.02 -26.49 5.47
N GLY A 383 13.70 -26.75 4.37
CA GLY A 383 13.79 -25.82 3.26
C GLY A 383 12.56 -25.86 2.36
N ASP A 384 11.75 -24.81 2.40
CA ASP A 384 10.77 -24.48 1.35
C ASP A 384 10.74 -22.96 1.10
N THR A 385 11.94 -22.37 0.98
CA THR A 385 12.22 -20.96 0.70
C THR A 385 11.33 -20.42 -0.43
N ILE A 386 10.61 -19.31 -0.20
CA ILE A 386 9.54 -18.81 -1.10
C ILE A 386 9.95 -18.84 -2.58
N THR A 387 9.36 -19.77 -3.32
CA THR A 387 9.67 -20.10 -4.72
C THR A 387 8.98 -19.17 -5.72
N SER A 388 9.18 -17.86 -5.57
CA SER A 388 9.13 -16.94 -6.72
C SER A 388 10.41 -16.11 -6.78
N ASN A 389 11.25 -16.41 -7.79
CA ASN A 389 12.47 -15.65 -8.11
C ASN A 389 12.15 -14.36 -8.92
N ASN A 390 10.87 -13.97 -8.97
CA ASN A 390 10.39 -12.85 -9.77
C ASN A 390 10.93 -11.55 -9.17
N LYS A 391 11.75 -10.84 -9.96
CA LYS A 391 12.21 -9.47 -9.65
C LYS A 391 11.24 -8.49 -10.29
N TYR A 392 10.61 -7.65 -9.47
CA TYR A 392 9.71 -6.59 -9.93
C TYR A 392 10.33 -5.22 -9.61
N ASP A 393 10.38 -4.30 -10.58
CA ASP A 393 10.58 -2.88 -10.20
C ASP A 393 9.35 -2.44 -9.38
N LEU A 394 9.55 -1.64 -8.34
CA LEU A 394 8.50 -1.18 -7.44
C LEU A 394 8.46 0.36 -7.36
N LEU A 395 7.28 0.93 -7.50
CA LEU A 395 6.98 2.31 -7.11
C LEU A 395 5.95 2.26 -5.98
N PHE A 396 6.21 2.93 -4.87
CA PHE A 396 5.25 3.00 -3.77
C PHE A 396 5.18 4.40 -3.19
N GLY A 397 4.08 4.71 -2.50
CA GLY A 397 3.97 5.97 -1.77
C GLY A 397 2.68 6.09 -0.98
N VAL A 398 2.61 7.18 -0.21
CA VAL A 398 1.54 7.47 0.74
C VAL A 398 1.08 8.91 0.62
N THR A 399 -0.14 9.19 1.07
CA THR A 399 -0.57 10.56 1.41
C THR A 399 -0.09 10.92 2.83
N THR A 400 -0.18 12.19 3.23
CA THR A 400 0.25 12.60 4.59
C THR A 400 -0.73 12.18 5.69
N SER A 401 -2.02 12.06 5.35
CA SER A 401 -3.13 12.03 6.31
C SER A 401 -4.12 10.90 6.01
N GLU A 402 -3.59 9.71 5.71
CA GLU A 402 -4.29 8.52 5.23
C GLU A 402 -5.56 8.15 6.03
N ALA A 403 -5.55 8.34 7.35
CA ALA A 403 -6.67 7.93 8.22
C ALA A 403 -7.81 8.96 8.30
N LEU A 404 -7.69 10.18 7.74
CA LEU A 404 -8.63 11.29 8.01
C LEU A 404 -10.07 10.99 7.58
N TRP A 405 -10.28 10.21 6.51
CA TRP A 405 -11.61 9.84 6.01
C TRP A 405 -12.45 9.01 6.98
N ARG A 406 -11.86 8.51 8.07
CA ARG A 406 -12.50 7.65 9.09
C ARG A 406 -13.14 8.43 10.24
N PHE A 407 -12.92 9.73 10.34
CA PHE A 407 -13.38 10.57 11.46
C PHE A 407 -14.70 11.28 11.10
N ALA A 408 -15.55 11.57 12.08
CA ALA A 408 -16.79 12.30 11.82
C ALA A 408 -16.52 13.78 11.50
N GLU A 409 -17.40 14.43 10.73
CA GLU A 409 -17.23 15.83 10.31
C GLU A 409 -17.09 16.78 11.52
N ARG A 410 -17.79 16.49 12.62
CA ARG A 410 -17.66 17.21 13.90
C ARG A 410 -16.21 17.25 14.42
N ASP A 411 -15.48 16.15 14.28
CA ASP A 411 -14.10 16.00 14.72
C ASP A 411 -13.13 16.67 13.74
N VAL A 412 -13.39 16.49 12.44
CA VAL A 412 -12.59 17.13 11.40
C VAL A 412 -12.72 18.66 11.46
N GLN A 413 -13.89 19.21 11.80
CA GLN A 413 -14.05 20.65 12.01
C GLN A 413 -13.48 21.17 13.35
N LYS A 414 -13.78 20.52 14.48
CA LYS A 414 -13.52 21.08 15.83
C LYS A 414 -12.34 20.47 16.57
N GLY A 415 -11.84 19.31 16.13
CA GLY A 415 -10.94 18.46 16.92
C GLY A 415 -11.68 17.72 18.04
N PHE A 416 -10.92 17.02 18.88
CA PHE A 416 -11.45 16.33 20.07
C PHE A 416 -10.45 16.26 21.21
N GLU A 417 -10.94 15.94 22.40
CA GLU A 417 -10.15 15.85 23.63
C GLU A 417 -9.47 14.48 23.81
N GLY A 418 -8.56 14.40 24.78
CA GLY A 418 -7.76 13.20 25.05
C GLY A 418 -8.58 11.93 25.28
N GLU A 419 -9.74 12.02 25.93
CA GLU A 419 -10.63 10.86 26.15
C GLU A 419 -11.05 10.20 24.82
N ARG A 420 -11.36 11.00 23.79
CA ARG A 420 -11.76 10.46 22.48
C ARG A 420 -10.58 9.85 21.73
N ARG A 421 -9.42 10.52 21.74
CA ARG A 421 -8.16 9.96 21.22
C ARG A 421 -7.90 8.58 21.82
N ASP A 422 -8.01 8.50 23.14
CA ASP A 422 -7.68 7.30 23.90
C ASP A 422 -8.63 6.14 23.59
N LYS A 423 -9.94 6.40 23.42
CA LYS A 423 -10.90 5.37 22.96
C LYS A 423 -10.58 4.85 21.55
N ILE A 424 -10.21 5.75 20.63
CA ILE A 424 -9.88 5.41 19.23
C ILE A 424 -8.60 4.56 19.16
N ILE A 425 -7.52 5.01 19.82
CA ILE A 425 -6.24 4.29 19.84
C ILE A 425 -6.39 2.96 20.61
N ARG A 426 -7.17 2.92 21.69
CA ARG A 426 -7.45 1.69 22.44
C ARG A 426 -8.19 0.65 21.59
N THR A 427 -9.20 1.04 20.80
CA THR A 427 -9.84 0.11 19.85
C THR A 427 -8.84 -0.43 18.84
N TYR A 428 -8.01 0.44 18.24
CA TYR A 428 -7.01 0.00 17.27
C TYR A 428 -6.06 -1.03 17.89
N VAL A 429 -5.47 -0.71 19.05
CA VAL A 429 -4.53 -1.60 19.74
C VAL A 429 -5.20 -2.92 20.14
N ARG A 430 -6.45 -2.89 20.65
CA ARG A 430 -7.20 -4.09 21.07
C ARG A 430 -7.58 -5.02 19.91
N ASN A 431 -7.67 -4.50 18.69
CA ASN A 431 -8.04 -5.26 17.50
C ASN A 431 -6.82 -5.76 16.72
N ALA A 432 -5.76 -4.94 16.61
CA ALA A 432 -4.54 -5.23 15.86
C ALA A 432 -3.52 -6.09 16.61
N TYR A 433 -3.48 -6.03 17.95
CA TYR A 433 -2.51 -6.75 18.77
C TYR A 433 -3.17 -7.77 19.72
N THR A 434 -2.34 -8.53 20.44
CA THR A 434 -2.75 -9.67 21.30
C THR A 434 -2.06 -9.66 22.66
N TYR A 435 -0.77 -9.34 22.69
CA TYR A 435 0.07 -9.29 23.89
C TYR A 435 0.33 -7.83 24.30
N HIS A 436 0.54 -7.60 25.61
CA HIS A 436 0.97 -6.32 26.20
C HIS A 436 0.23 -5.07 25.67
N LEU A 437 -1.11 -5.14 25.59
CA LEU A 437 -1.93 -4.08 24.99
C LEU A 437 -1.85 -2.75 25.76
N THR A 438 -1.65 -2.81 27.07
CA THR A 438 -1.54 -1.63 27.94
C THR A 438 -0.25 -0.86 27.66
N GLU A 439 0.85 -1.58 27.51
CA GLU A 439 2.20 -1.06 27.26
C GLU A 439 2.29 -0.46 25.85
N ILE A 440 1.76 -1.18 24.84
CA ILE A 440 1.66 -0.69 23.46
C ILE A 440 0.81 0.59 23.39
N PHE A 441 -0.35 0.62 24.04
CA PHE A 441 -1.22 1.80 24.08
C PHE A 441 -0.53 3.03 24.68
N TYR A 442 0.08 2.91 25.86
CA TYR A 442 0.78 4.05 26.48
C TYR A 442 1.99 4.50 25.67
N THR A 443 2.71 3.58 25.01
CA THR A 443 3.82 3.91 24.10
C THR A 443 3.34 4.78 22.93
N ILE A 444 2.24 4.40 22.28
CA ILE A 444 1.65 5.17 21.17
C ILE A 444 1.13 6.52 21.66
N VAL A 445 0.41 6.56 22.78
CA VAL A 445 -0.09 7.82 23.36
C VAL A 445 1.05 8.77 23.74
N ASN A 446 2.19 8.24 24.22
CA ASN A 446 3.36 9.04 24.56
C ASN A 446 4.07 9.62 23.32
N GLU A 447 4.31 8.81 22.28
CA GLU A 447 4.94 9.25 21.02
C GLU A 447 4.09 10.31 20.29
N TYR A 448 2.76 10.17 20.30
CA TYR A 448 1.82 11.06 19.62
C TYR A 448 1.16 12.08 20.56
N THR A 449 1.90 12.57 21.57
CA THR A 449 1.53 13.74 22.38
C THR A 449 2.58 14.84 22.22
N ASP A 450 2.14 16.06 21.89
CA ASP A 450 3.00 17.25 21.73
C ASP A 450 3.44 17.79 23.11
N TRP A 451 4.41 17.13 23.74
CA TRP A 451 4.87 17.46 25.10
C TRP A 451 5.53 18.84 25.24
N GLU A 452 5.80 19.57 24.15
CA GLU A 452 6.19 20.98 24.21
C GLU A 452 5.02 21.87 24.71
N ARG A 453 3.78 21.38 24.67
CA ARG A 453 2.56 22.11 25.03
C ARG A 453 1.86 21.51 26.24
N THR A 454 1.80 22.28 27.32
CA THR A 454 1.11 21.92 28.57
C THR A 454 -0.41 21.81 28.42
N VAL A 455 -1.01 22.49 27.42
CA VAL A 455 -2.43 22.41 27.08
C VAL A 455 -2.57 21.99 25.62
N GLN A 456 -3.13 20.80 25.40
CA GLN A 456 -3.38 20.26 24.06
C GLN A 456 -4.64 20.87 23.47
N HIS A 457 -4.50 21.62 22.38
CA HIS A 457 -5.65 22.13 21.64
C HIS A 457 -6.34 20.96 20.90
N PRO A 458 -7.68 20.81 20.92
CA PRO A 458 -8.38 19.64 20.37
C PRO A 458 -8.04 19.30 18.90
N VAL A 459 -7.68 20.31 18.10
CA VAL A 459 -7.21 20.14 16.72
C VAL A 459 -5.87 19.43 16.65
N ASN A 460 -4.92 19.74 17.54
CA ASN A 460 -3.63 19.06 17.63
C ASN A 460 -3.82 17.59 18.03
N THR A 461 -4.68 17.36 19.03
CA THR A 461 -5.04 16.02 19.52
C THR A 461 -5.66 15.17 18.41
N ARG A 462 -6.53 15.76 17.58
CA ARG A 462 -7.05 15.13 16.36
C ARG A 462 -5.92 14.80 15.39
N ASP A 463 -5.10 15.78 15.04
CA ASP A 463 -4.09 15.60 13.99
C ASP A 463 -3.04 14.56 14.38
N ALA A 464 -2.58 14.55 15.64
CA ALA A 464 -1.72 13.49 16.16
C ALA A 464 -2.40 12.10 16.15
N CYS A 465 -3.72 12.02 16.42
CA CYS A 465 -4.48 10.77 16.35
C CYS A 465 -4.68 10.28 14.91
N VAL A 466 -4.95 11.18 13.96
CA VAL A 466 -5.00 10.89 12.51
C VAL A 466 -3.64 10.39 12.05
N GLN A 467 -2.57 11.05 12.48
CA GLN A 467 -1.19 10.73 12.14
C GLN A 467 -0.79 9.34 12.67
N ALA A 468 -1.10 9.02 13.94
CA ALA A 468 -0.85 7.71 14.54
C ALA A 468 -1.54 6.56 13.78
N LEU A 469 -2.82 6.71 13.44
CA LEU A 469 -3.54 5.71 12.66
C LEU A 469 -3.03 5.63 11.21
N SER A 470 -2.62 6.76 10.62
CA SER A 470 -2.06 6.77 9.26
C SER A 470 -0.76 5.97 9.20
N ASP A 471 0.10 6.11 10.21
CA ASP A 471 1.34 5.33 10.31
C ASP A 471 1.07 3.84 10.51
N ALA A 472 0.24 3.51 11.51
CA ALA A 472 -0.03 2.14 11.91
C ALA A 472 -0.79 1.32 10.84
N GLN A 473 -1.67 1.97 10.07
CA GLN A 473 -2.48 1.29 9.06
C GLN A 473 -1.90 1.36 7.64
N PHE A 474 -1.07 2.35 7.32
CA PHE A 474 -0.61 2.59 5.94
C PHE A 474 0.90 2.81 5.83
N VAL A 475 1.48 3.81 6.51
CA VAL A 475 2.88 4.22 6.27
C VAL A 475 3.87 3.15 6.72
N ALA A 476 3.81 2.67 7.96
CA ALA A 476 4.72 1.63 8.44
C ALA A 476 4.56 0.31 7.64
N PRO A 477 3.34 -0.23 7.43
CA PRO A 477 3.12 -1.39 6.56
C PRO A 477 3.67 -1.27 5.13
N LEU A 478 3.69 -0.08 4.54
CA LEU A 478 4.14 0.14 3.16
C LEU A 478 5.64 0.42 3.07
N VAL A 479 6.22 1.20 3.99
CA VAL A 479 7.68 1.38 4.10
C VAL A 479 8.37 0.04 4.37
N GLN A 480 7.81 -0.76 5.29
CA GLN A 480 8.30 -2.12 5.54
C GLN A 480 8.28 -2.98 4.27
N THR A 481 7.23 -2.88 3.45
CA THR A 481 7.16 -3.58 2.16
C THR A 481 8.25 -3.10 1.18
N GLY A 482 8.52 -1.80 1.12
CA GLY A 482 9.64 -1.25 0.34
C GLY A 482 11.01 -1.77 0.78
N ASP A 483 11.24 -1.85 2.09
CA ASP A 483 12.47 -2.44 2.64
C ASP A 483 12.62 -3.91 2.26
N LEU A 484 11.53 -4.68 2.40
CA LEU A 484 11.49 -6.11 2.10
C LEU A 484 11.69 -6.42 0.61
N PHE A 485 11.11 -5.64 -0.29
CA PHE A 485 11.39 -5.77 -1.73
C PHE A 485 12.86 -5.46 -2.05
N THR A 486 13.49 -4.53 -1.32
CA THR A 486 14.92 -4.25 -1.50
C THR A 486 15.77 -5.43 -1.00
N LEU A 487 15.53 -5.88 0.24
CA LEU A 487 16.31 -6.94 0.90
C LEU A 487 16.13 -8.32 0.23
N ARG A 488 14.94 -8.64 -0.30
CA ARG A 488 14.67 -9.86 -1.07
C ARG A 488 15.55 -10.00 -2.33
N HIS A 489 16.02 -8.87 -2.87
CA HIS A 489 16.75 -8.83 -4.13
C HIS A 489 18.19 -8.32 -3.99
N ALA A 490 18.60 -7.86 -2.81
CA ALA A 490 19.99 -7.69 -2.43
C ALA A 490 20.65 -9.08 -2.30
N LYS A 491 21.65 -9.37 -3.15
CA LYS A 491 22.44 -10.61 -3.03
C LYS A 491 23.19 -10.61 -1.71
N LYS A 492 22.97 -11.63 -0.86
CA LYS A 492 23.86 -11.90 0.28
C LYS A 492 25.30 -12.01 -0.25
N PRO A 493 26.28 -11.27 0.31
CA PRO A 493 27.67 -11.34 -0.13
C PRO A 493 28.26 -12.70 0.26
N SER A 494 28.19 -13.66 -0.66
CA SER A 494 28.78 -14.99 -0.50
C SER A 494 30.30 -14.92 -0.56
N THR A 495 30.93 -14.85 0.61
CA THR A 495 32.32 -15.30 0.89
C THR A 495 33.38 -14.94 -0.16
N LEU A 496 33.90 -13.70 -0.07
CA LEU A 496 35.27 -13.30 -0.42
C LEU A 496 35.85 -13.68 -1.81
N HIS A 497 35.06 -14.10 -2.80
CA HIS A 497 35.61 -14.66 -4.06
C HIS A 497 35.08 -14.04 -5.37
N THR A 498 34.36 -12.91 -5.31
CA THR A 498 33.77 -12.23 -6.48
C THR A 498 34.38 -10.85 -6.73
N LEU A 499 35.71 -10.74 -6.70
CA LEU A 499 36.45 -9.53 -7.13
C LEU A 499 37.25 -9.72 -8.43
N LEU A 500 37.25 -10.91 -9.03
CA LEU A 500 38.01 -11.24 -10.25
C LEU A 500 37.17 -12.01 -11.27
N SER A 501 36.02 -11.47 -11.68
CA SER A 501 35.18 -12.03 -12.76
C SER A 501 34.44 -10.94 -13.53
N ALA A 502 35.15 -9.88 -13.93
CA ALA A 502 34.61 -8.75 -14.68
C ALA A 502 34.50 -9.03 -16.20
N HIS A 503 34.05 -10.22 -16.59
CA HIS A 503 33.74 -10.56 -17.97
C HIS A 503 32.85 -11.82 -18.05
N ASP A 504 31.54 -11.64 -17.96
CA ASP A 504 30.56 -12.45 -18.71
C ASP A 504 29.22 -11.72 -18.83
N THR A 505 28.48 -11.95 -19.91
CA THR A 505 27.42 -11.04 -20.36
C THR A 505 26.00 -11.55 -20.13
N GLU A 506 25.48 -11.38 -18.91
CA GLU A 506 24.03 -11.23 -18.70
C GLU A 506 23.74 -10.16 -17.63
N LYS A 507 22.90 -9.18 -17.96
CA LYS A 507 22.61 -8.02 -17.09
C LYS A 507 21.56 -8.39 -16.04
N ASP A 508 21.99 -9.09 -15.00
CA ASP A 508 21.18 -9.38 -13.81
C ASP A 508 20.93 -8.12 -12.95
N GLN A 509 20.16 -7.17 -13.48
CA GLN A 509 19.86 -5.91 -12.82
C GLN A 509 19.11 -6.16 -11.50
N SER A 510 19.52 -5.44 -10.45
CA SER A 510 18.72 -5.27 -9.25
C SER A 510 17.41 -4.54 -9.61
N PRO A 511 16.24 -4.99 -9.12
CA PRO A 511 14.99 -4.27 -9.33
C PRO A 511 15.08 -2.87 -8.74
N ARG A 512 14.49 -1.89 -9.43
CA ARG A 512 14.56 -0.49 -9.02
C ARG A 512 13.32 -0.15 -8.22
N ILE A 513 13.54 0.49 -7.08
CA ILE A 513 12.52 0.75 -6.07
C ILE A 513 12.46 2.25 -5.84
N TYR A 514 11.27 2.86 -5.82
CA TYR A 514 11.09 4.31 -5.65
C TYR A 514 9.98 4.58 -4.65
N PHE A 515 10.21 5.52 -3.75
CA PHE A 515 9.24 5.97 -2.74
C PHE A 515 8.83 7.43 -3.00
N TYR A 516 7.54 7.75 -2.86
CA TYR A 516 7.05 9.12 -2.77
C TYR A 516 6.16 9.35 -1.54
N VAL A 517 6.03 10.61 -1.15
CA VAL A 517 5.00 11.12 -0.25
C VAL A 517 4.25 12.22 -0.97
N PHE A 518 2.93 12.11 -1.06
CA PHE A 518 2.06 13.09 -1.70
C PHE A 518 1.60 14.13 -0.67
N ASP A 519 2.17 15.34 -0.76
CA ASP A 519 1.90 16.50 0.09
C ASP A 519 1.31 17.62 -0.77
N TYR A 520 0.08 17.40 -1.25
CA TYR A 520 -0.73 18.43 -1.88
C TYR A 520 -2.22 18.16 -1.69
N GLN A 521 -2.93 19.18 -1.20
CA GLN A 521 -4.38 19.16 -1.04
C GLN A 521 -5.03 19.96 -2.17
N THR A 522 -6.08 19.45 -2.81
CA THR A 522 -6.71 20.14 -3.95
C THR A 522 -7.34 21.46 -3.48
N LYS A 523 -7.03 22.58 -4.14
CA LYS A 523 -7.38 23.93 -3.65
C LYS A 523 -8.89 24.11 -3.44
N ASP A 524 -9.67 23.75 -4.44
CA ASP A 524 -11.13 23.83 -4.45
C ASP A 524 -11.75 22.42 -4.29
N GLY A 525 -11.04 21.54 -3.56
CA GLY A 525 -11.45 20.16 -3.24
C GLY A 525 -12.37 20.03 -2.03
N ASP A 526 -12.85 18.81 -1.78
CA ASP A 526 -13.94 18.56 -0.82
C ASP A 526 -13.55 18.59 0.67
N TYR A 527 -12.24 18.60 1.00
CA TYR A 527 -11.72 18.58 2.36
C TYR A 527 -11.29 19.98 2.87
N PRO A 528 -11.41 20.28 4.17
CA PRO A 528 -10.96 21.55 4.73
C PRO A 528 -9.44 21.73 4.59
N GLN A 529 -9.03 22.90 4.12
CA GLN A 529 -7.63 23.20 3.81
C GLN A 529 -6.73 23.15 5.06
N LYS A 530 -5.46 22.75 4.86
CA LYS A 530 -4.38 22.56 5.87
C LYS A 530 -4.39 21.22 6.64
N MET A 531 -5.18 20.23 6.23
CA MET A 531 -5.22 18.92 6.90
C MET A 531 -4.19 17.91 6.34
N GLY A 532 -3.23 18.40 5.54
CA GLY A 532 -2.42 17.56 4.67
C GLY A 532 -3.22 17.00 3.50
N SER A 533 -2.66 16.04 2.77
CA SER A 533 -3.39 15.30 1.74
C SER A 533 -4.01 14.03 2.29
N VAL A 534 -5.23 13.72 1.84
CA VAL A 534 -6.05 12.59 2.31
C VAL A 534 -5.98 11.42 1.33
N HIS A 535 -6.06 10.20 1.86
CA HIS A 535 -6.14 8.94 1.12
C HIS A 535 -6.98 9.01 -0.16
N GLY A 536 -6.35 8.84 -1.33
CA GLY A 536 -7.00 8.89 -2.64
C GLY A 536 -6.94 10.23 -3.37
N GLU A 537 -6.48 11.33 -2.73
CA GLU A 537 -6.27 12.61 -3.43
C GLU A 537 -5.16 12.56 -4.49
N GLU A 538 -4.27 11.56 -4.47
CA GLU A 538 -3.27 11.35 -5.52
C GLU A 538 -3.89 10.86 -6.85
N LEU A 539 -5.03 10.16 -6.78
CA LEU A 539 -5.71 9.53 -7.92
C LEU A 539 -6.09 10.51 -9.04
N PRO A 540 -6.78 11.66 -8.80
CA PRO A 540 -7.10 12.60 -9.87
C PRO A 540 -5.85 13.10 -10.62
N PHE A 541 -4.71 13.26 -9.93
CA PHE A 541 -3.47 13.72 -10.57
C PHE A 541 -2.82 12.62 -11.41
N VAL A 542 -2.87 11.36 -10.97
CA VAL A 542 -2.35 10.17 -11.69
C VAL A 542 -3.22 9.82 -12.91
N PHE A 543 -4.54 9.88 -12.79
CA PHE A 543 -5.47 9.62 -13.90
C PHE A 543 -5.62 10.81 -14.86
N GLY A 544 -5.20 12.01 -14.46
CA GLY A 544 -5.21 13.21 -15.31
C GLY A 544 -6.49 14.04 -15.28
N ALA A 545 -7.29 13.96 -14.21
CA ALA A 545 -8.48 14.80 -14.05
C ALA A 545 -8.21 16.31 -14.23
N PRO A 546 -7.09 16.89 -13.75
CA PRO A 546 -6.75 18.29 -14.02
C PRO A 546 -6.52 18.63 -15.50
N LEU A 547 -6.21 17.66 -16.37
CA LEU A 547 -6.00 17.90 -17.81
C LEU A 547 -7.29 18.25 -18.56
N VAL A 548 -8.46 17.98 -17.97
CA VAL A 548 -9.77 18.08 -18.62
C VAL A 548 -10.85 18.71 -17.73
N ASP A 549 -10.43 19.40 -16.68
CA ASP A 549 -11.26 19.99 -15.61
C ASP A 549 -12.21 19.00 -14.89
N GLY A 550 -11.76 17.75 -14.75
CA GLY A 550 -12.42 16.69 -13.97
C GLY A 550 -13.33 15.76 -14.78
N PHE A 551 -13.27 14.47 -14.45
CA PHE A 551 -14.09 13.43 -15.09
C PHE A 551 -14.48 12.32 -14.10
N GLY A 552 -15.48 11.51 -14.47
CA GLY A 552 -15.98 10.43 -13.63
C GLY A 552 -16.46 10.94 -12.27
N HIS A 553 -15.86 10.42 -11.21
CA HIS A 553 -16.17 10.75 -9.82
C HIS A 553 -15.21 11.80 -9.19
N PHE A 554 -14.16 12.21 -9.92
CA PHE A 554 -13.17 13.19 -9.45
C PHE A 554 -13.78 14.60 -9.35
N PRO A 555 -13.23 15.49 -8.48
CA PRO A 555 -13.65 16.89 -8.42
C PRO A 555 -13.29 17.66 -9.71
N ARG A 556 -13.75 18.91 -9.79
CA ARG A 556 -13.58 19.86 -10.91
C ARG A 556 -13.03 21.20 -10.41
N ASN A 557 -12.85 22.17 -11.31
CA ASN A 557 -12.30 23.51 -11.06
C ASN A 557 -10.80 23.50 -10.71
N TYR A 558 -9.98 22.77 -11.47
CA TYR A 558 -8.55 22.71 -11.20
C TYR A 558 -7.80 23.97 -11.63
N THR A 559 -6.88 24.44 -10.79
CA THR A 559 -5.99 25.56 -11.12
C THR A 559 -4.93 25.17 -12.13
N ARG A 560 -4.40 26.15 -12.88
CA ARG A 560 -3.30 25.93 -13.84
C ARG A 560 -2.04 25.31 -13.22
N ALA A 561 -1.82 25.50 -11.91
CA ALA A 561 -0.73 24.86 -11.18
C ALA A 561 -0.98 23.37 -10.92
N GLU A 562 -2.23 22.98 -10.64
CA GLU A 562 -2.65 21.57 -10.51
C GLU A 562 -2.60 20.83 -11.86
N VAL A 563 -2.91 21.51 -12.98
CA VAL A 563 -2.66 20.98 -14.33
C VAL A 563 -1.16 20.71 -14.55
N ALA A 564 -0.28 21.63 -14.14
CA ALA A 564 1.17 21.45 -14.25
C ALA A 564 1.71 20.35 -13.31
N LEU A 565 1.11 20.18 -12.13
CA LEU A 565 1.43 19.10 -11.19
C LEU A 565 1.04 17.73 -11.78
N SER A 566 -0.20 17.57 -12.25
CA SER A 566 -0.67 16.31 -12.88
C SER A 566 0.17 15.95 -14.11
N GLN A 567 0.50 16.91 -14.98
CA GLN A 567 1.41 16.68 -16.12
C GLN A 567 2.79 16.16 -15.71
N SER A 568 3.28 16.54 -14.53
CA SER A 568 4.57 16.09 -14.00
C SER A 568 4.48 14.71 -13.33
N ILE A 569 3.40 14.44 -12.58
CA ILE A 569 3.11 13.14 -11.96
C ILE A 569 2.89 12.07 -13.03
N ILE A 570 2.04 12.34 -14.01
CA ILE A 570 1.80 11.42 -15.14
C ILE A 570 3.10 11.13 -15.87
N GLN A 571 3.99 12.11 -16.07
CA GLN A 571 5.27 11.88 -16.73
C GLN A 571 6.16 10.88 -15.94
N TYR A 572 6.28 11.03 -14.62
CA TYR A 572 7.06 10.08 -13.81
C TYR A 572 6.43 8.69 -13.79
N PHE A 573 5.12 8.59 -13.59
CA PHE A 573 4.40 7.30 -13.58
C PHE A 573 4.49 6.62 -14.95
N ALA A 574 4.28 7.36 -16.03
CA ALA A 574 4.41 6.88 -17.40
C ALA A 574 5.84 6.38 -17.71
N ASN A 575 6.86 7.10 -17.26
CA ASN A 575 8.25 6.69 -17.41
C ASN A 575 8.57 5.41 -16.63
N PHE A 576 8.05 5.27 -15.41
CA PHE A 576 8.17 4.03 -14.63
C PHE A 576 7.46 2.85 -15.32
N VAL A 577 6.24 3.03 -15.83
CA VAL A 577 5.51 1.98 -16.60
C VAL A 577 6.22 1.64 -17.92
N LYS A 578 6.89 2.60 -18.57
CA LYS A 578 7.70 2.35 -19.78
C LYS A 578 8.99 1.58 -19.46
N THR A 579 9.81 2.09 -18.54
CA THR A 579 11.22 1.68 -18.39
C THR A 579 11.59 1.09 -17.03
N GLY A 580 10.79 1.34 -15.99
CA GLY A 580 11.12 1.05 -14.58
C GLY A 580 12.03 2.10 -13.93
N ASN A 581 12.14 3.28 -14.53
CA ASN A 581 12.78 4.44 -13.93
C ASN A 581 11.92 5.69 -14.23
N PRO A 582 11.38 6.41 -13.23
CA PRO A 582 10.55 7.59 -13.46
C PRO A 582 11.32 8.72 -14.19
N ASN A 583 12.64 8.71 -14.16
CA ASN A 583 13.50 9.73 -14.78
C ASN A 583 13.75 9.53 -16.30
N SER A 584 13.26 8.46 -16.94
CA SER A 584 13.63 8.11 -18.32
C SER A 584 13.14 9.13 -19.37
N ALA A 585 14.06 9.77 -20.11
CA ALA A 585 13.78 11.00 -20.86
C ALA A 585 13.35 10.84 -22.35
N GLU A 586 12.93 9.65 -22.82
CA GLU A 586 12.73 9.36 -24.27
C GLU A 586 11.80 10.31 -25.06
N HIS A 587 10.92 11.09 -24.40
CA HIS A 587 9.97 11.98 -25.09
C HIS A 587 10.18 13.49 -24.87
N PHE A 588 11.29 13.93 -24.29
CA PHE A 588 11.57 15.37 -24.13
C PHE A 588 11.66 16.15 -25.46
N HIS A 589 12.00 15.48 -26.58
CA HIS A 589 12.26 16.12 -27.86
C HIS A 589 11.06 16.23 -28.82
N GLY A 590 9.84 15.85 -28.41
CA GLY A 590 8.69 15.75 -29.34
C GLY A 590 7.55 16.77 -29.18
N LYS A 591 7.36 17.42 -28.01
CA LYS A 591 6.18 18.27 -27.72
C LYS A 591 6.52 19.71 -27.26
N ASP A 592 7.77 20.16 -27.40
CA ASP A 592 8.31 21.25 -26.55
C ASP A 592 8.40 22.66 -27.16
N THR A 593 7.78 22.91 -28.32
CA THR A 593 7.94 24.18 -29.06
C THR A 593 7.02 25.33 -28.61
N LEU A 594 5.98 25.10 -27.80
CA LEU A 594 4.90 26.09 -27.58
C LEU A 594 4.31 26.23 -26.16
N LEU A 595 4.83 25.54 -25.14
CA LEU A 595 4.34 25.66 -23.75
C LEU A 595 5.44 25.94 -22.70
N SER A 596 6.61 26.38 -23.14
CA SER A 596 7.80 26.66 -22.33
C SER A 596 7.74 28.02 -21.61
N ALA A 597 6.63 28.29 -20.90
CA ALA A 597 6.38 29.54 -20.18
C ALA A 597 6.06 29.36 -18.67
N ASN A 598 5.63 28.18 -18.22
CA ASN A 598 5.25 27.97 -16.81
C ASN A 598 6.45 27.59 -15.93
N ARG A 599 6.76 28.45 -14.96
CA ARG A 599 7.76 28.20 -13.90
C ARG A 599 7.54 26.89 -13.14
N GLU A 600 6.31 26.40 -12.97
CA GLU A 600 6.04 25.11 -12.32
C GLU A 600 6.76 23.94 -13.01
N LYS A 601 6.64 23.80 -14.35
CA LYS A 601 7.24 22.69 -15.10
C LYS A 601 8.77 22.66 -14.95
N SER A 602 9.40 23.82 -14.88
CA SER A 602 10.85 23.93 -14.69
C SER A 602 11.31 23.28 -13.37
N ARG A 603 10.50 23.34 -12.29
CA ARG A 603 10.85 22.76 -10.98
C ARG A 603 10.90 21.23 -10.99
N PHE A 604 10.03 20.59 -11.77
CA PHE A 604 10.03 19.14 -11.92
C PHE A 604 11.12 18.67 -12.90
N ARG A 605 11.36 19.41 -14.00
CA ARG A 605 12.40 19.06 -14.99
C ARG A 605 13.83 19.02 -14.44
N SER A 606 14.13 19.78 -13.40
CA SER A 606 15.45 19.83 -12.77
C SER A 606 15.65 18.82 -11.64
N LEU A 607 14.63 18.01 -11.31
CA LEU A 607 14.66 17.13 -10.13
C LEU A 607 14.80 15.66 -10.56
N THR A 608 15.89 15.02 -10.11
CA THR A 608 16.05 13.57 -10.23
C THR A 608 15.38 12.89 -9.04
N TRP A 609 14.53 11.90 -9.32
CA TRP A 609 13.95 11.01 -8.32
C TRP A 609 14.93 9.87 -8.07
N ASP A 610 15.67 9.94 -6.97
CA ASP A 610 16.62 8.88 -6.57
C ASP A 610 15.90 7.57 -6.24
N GLN A 611 16.62 6.45 -6.41
CA GLN A 611 16.16 5.14 -5.96
C GLN A 611 16.05 5.09 -4.42
N TYR A 612 15.00 4.41 -3.93
CA TYR A 612 14.84 4.02 -2.54
C TYR A 612 15.87 2.95 -2.15
N ASP A 613 16.29 3.01 -0.89
CA ASP A 613 17.24 2.10 -0.24
C ASP A 613 16.98 2.13 1.28
N PRO A 614 16.91 0.97 1.98
CA PRO A 614 16.63 0.90 3.42
C PRO A 614 17.57 1.71 4.31
N ILE A 615 18.82 1.96 3.89
CA ILE A 615 19.82 2.70 4.69
C ILE A 615 19.57 4.22 4.60
N HIS A 616 19.24 4.72 3.41
CA HIS A 616 19.05 6.16 3.18
C HIS A 616 17.59 6.62 3.20
N GLN A 617 16.63 5.69 3.05
CA GLN A 617 15.19 5.92 2.98
C GLN A 617 14.78 7.14 2.14
N LYS A 618 15.38 7.27 0.95
CA LYS A 618 15.17 8.40 0.03
C LYS A 618 13.75 8.38 -0.54
N TYR A 619 13.09 9.53 -0.54
CA TYR A 619 11.74 9.68 -1.09
C TYR A 619 11.54 11.02 -1.81
N LEU A 620 10.65 11.02 -2.81
CA LEU A 620 10.19 12.24 -3.46
C LEU A 620 8.98 12.81 -2.72
N GLU A 621 9.12 14.00 -2.16
CA GLU A 621 8.00 14.84 -1.73
C GLU A 621 7.34 15.44 -2.97
N ILE A 622 6.13 14.95 -3.29
CA ILE A 622 5.32 15.41 -4.43
C ILE A 622 4.34 16.47 -3.92
N GLY A 623 4.54 17.70 -4.38
CA GLY A 623 3.62 18.81 -4.15
C GLY A 623 4.01 20.01 -5.01
N MET A 624 3.48 21.20 -4.72
CA MET A 624 3.75 22.42 -5.51
C MET A 624 5.24 22.76 -5.64
N LYS A 625 6.07 22.39 -4.65
CA LYS A 625 7.53 22.59 -4.63
C LYS A 625 8.19 21.22 -4.37
N PRO A 626 8.33 20.36 -5.40
CA PRO A 626 8.79 18.99 -5.20
C PRO A 626 10.24 18.94 -4.71
N LYS A 627 10.57 17.96 -3.88
CA LYS A 627 11.90 17.81 -3.26
C LYS A 627 12.25 16.35 -3.04
N MET A 628 13.52 15.99 -3.24
CA MET A 628 14.05 14.79 -2.61
C MET A 628 14.28 15.03 -1.11
N LYS A 629 13.86 14.07 -0.31
CA LYS A 629 14.06 13.98 1.15
C LYS A 629 14.49 12.56 1.52
N ASN A 630 14.80 12.35 2.80
CA ASN A 630 15.17 11.07 3.38
C ASN A 630 14.38 10.81 4.67
N HIS A 631 14.30 9.55 5.10
CA HIS A 631 13.82 9.16 6.43
C HIS A 631 12.44 9.74 6.79
N TYR A 632 11.43 9.51 5.93
CA TYR A 632 10.07 10.00 6.15
C TYR A 632 9.54 9.57 7.52
N ARG A 633 9.47 10.53 8.46
CA ARG A 633 8.91 10.34 9.81
C ARG A 633 9.56 9.20 10.60
N ALA A 634 10.87 8.99 10.39
CA ALA A 634 11.62 7.85 10.91
C ALA A 634 11.58 7.69 12.44
N HIS A 635 11.37 8.74 13.23
CA HIS A 635 11.18 8.62 14.68
C HIS A 635 9.90 7.82 14.99
N GLN A 636 8.74 8.25 14.49
CA GLN A 636 7.47 7.55 14.64
C GLN A 636 7.50 6.16 14.00
N LEU A 637 8.08 6.03 12.79
CA LEU A 637 8.21 4.72 12.14
C LEU A 637 9.12 3.77 12.92
N SER A 638 10.12 4.25 13.66
CA SER A 638 10.93 3.38 14.52
C SER A 638 10.13 2.79 15.69
N VAL A 639 9.10 3.49 16.19
CA VAL A 639 8.17 2.95 17.19
C VAL A 639 7.36 1.81 16.60
N TRP A 640 6.74 2.01 15.42
CA TRP A 640 5.92 0.98 14.77
C TRP A 640 6.70 -0.21 14.18
N LEU A 641 7.90 0.03 13.66
CA LEU A 641 8.70 -1.00 12.95
C LEU A 641 9.69 -1.73 13.87
N ARG A 642 9.97 -1.22 15.07
CA ARG A 642 10.88 -1.85 16.04
C ARG A 642 10.20 -2.04 17.39
N LEU A 643 9.92 -0.94 18.11
CA LEU A 643 9.50 -1.00 19.52
C LEU A 643 8.18 -1.76 19.74
N VAL A 644 7.13 -1.47 18.97
CA VAL A 644 5.83 -2.15 19.11
C VAL A 644 5.95 -3.66 18.80
N PRO A 645 6.65 -4.11 17.74
CA PRO A 645 6.99 -5.52 17.55
C PRO A 645 7.81 -6.18 18.68
N GLU A 646 8.61 -5.43 19.44
CA GLU A 646 9.29 -5.96 20.63
C GLU A 646 8.37 -6.08 21.84
N LEU A 647 7.45 -5.12 22.03
CA LEU A 647 6.42 -5.16 23.07
C LEU A 647 5.35 -6.24 22.79
N HIS A 648 5.02 -6.50 21.53
CA HIS A 648 4.00 -7.47 21.11
C HIS A 648 4.50 -8.94 21.14
N ARG A 649 5.61 -9.22 21.84
CA ARG A 649 6.06 -10.59 22.11
C ARG A 649 5.16 -11.26 23.14
N ALA A 650 5.02 -12.58 23.07
CA ALA A 650 4.43 -13.34 24.15
C ALA A 650 5.38 -13.34 25.37
N GLY A 651 4.84 -13.19 26.58
CA GLY A 651 5.58 -13.35 27.83
C GLY A 651 5.99 -14.80 28.08
N MET A 652 6.56 -15.07 29.26
CA MET A 652 6.82 -16.44 29.71
C MET A 652 5.49 -17.19 29.91
N GLU A 653 5.51 -18.53 29.78
CA GLU A 653 4.30 -19.36 29.80
C GLU A 653 3.52 -19.29 31.13
N ASP A 654 4.18 -18.90 32.22
CA ASP A 654 3.60 -18.70 33.56
C ASP A 654 2.81 -17.39 33.75
N VAL A 655 2.79 -16.48 32.77
CA VAL A 655 2.12 -15.17 32.89
C VAL A 655 0.61 -15.31 32.67
N GLU A 656 -0.21 -14.90 33.66
CA GLU A 656 -1.68 -14.95 33.54
C GLU A 656 -2.14 -14.25 32.24
N PRO A 657 -2.91 -14.90 31.35
CA PRO A 657 -3.26 -14.35 30.04
C PRO A 657 -3.91 -12.96 30.10
N ARG A 658 -4.64 -12.65 31.18
CA ARG A 658 -5.24 -11.34 31.47
C ARG A 658 -4.25 -10.19 31.60
N HIS A 659 -2.99 -10.45 31.95
CA HIS A 659 -1.94 -9.42 32.00
C HIS A 659 -1.74 -8.73 30.64
N ASN A 660 -2.02 -9.42 29.54
CA ASN A 660 -1.95 -8.87 28.19
C ASN A 660 -3.07 -7.87 27.88
N LEU A 661 -4.18 -7.92 28.61
CA LEU A 661 -5.40 -7.18 28.29
C LEU A 661 -5.43 -5.81 28.98
N PHE A 662 -6.28 -4.92 28.48
CA PHE A 662 -6.56 -3.67 29.15
C PHE A 662 -7.25 -3.90 30.50
N ARG A 663 -6.88 -3.10 31.52
CA ARG A 663 -7.74 -2.95 32.71
C ARG A 663 -9.13 -2.50 32.27
N GLY A 664 -10.17 -3.20 32.73
CA GLY A 664 -11.55 -2.96 32.29
C GLY A 664 -11.87 -3.45 30.88
N TYR A 665 -11.13 -4.43 30.31
CA TYR A 665 -11.27 -4.84 28.91
C TYR A 665 -12.69 -5.18 28.42
N ALA A 666 -13.60 -5.53 29.33
CA ALA A 666 -15.00 -5.88 29.04
C ALA A 666 -15.97 -4.69 29.00
N ASP A 667 -15.56 -3.48 29.42
CA ASP A 667 -16.40 -2.28 29.37
C ASP A 667 -16.43 -1.69 27.94
N PRO A 668 -17.60 -1.66 27.25
CA PRO A 668 -17.70 -1.08 25.92
C PRO A 668 -17.38 0.42 25.88
N ASN A 669 -17.57 1.15 26.98
CA ASN A 669 -17.44 2.61 27.03
C ASN A 669 -15.99 3.09 26.85
N LEU A 670 -15.00 2.18 26.97
CA LEU A 670 -13.57 2.46 26.77
C LEU A 670 -13.14 2.42 25.29
N TYR A 671 -14.04 2.09 24.35
CA TYR A 671 -13.70 1.83 22.95
C TYR A 671 -14.57 2.65 21.99
N ASP A 672 -13.99 3.07 20.85
CA ASP A 672 -14.74 3.60 19.71
C ASP A 672 -15.02 2.47 18.70
N GLY A 673 -16.25 1.94 18.68
CA GLY A 673 -16.72 0.92 17.74
C GLY A 673 -16.54 -0.55 18.18
N PHE A 674 -16.56 -1.48 17.21
CA PHE A 674 -16.57 -2.92 17.47
C PHE A 674 -15.18 -3.47 17.83
N VAL A 675 -15.13 -4.31 18.85
CA VAL A 675 -13.90 -4.88 19.42
C VAL A 675 -13.81 -6.38 19.12
N ARG A 676 -12.60 -6.86 18.84
CA ARG A 676 -12.29 -8.28 18.65
C ARG A 676 -12.61 -9.07 19.94
N PRO A 677 -13.24 -10.26 19.88
CA PRO A 677 -13.30 -11.18 21.01
C PRO A 677 -11.93 -11.38 21.68
N ASP A 678 -11.91 -11.82 22.93
CA ASP A 678 -10.65 -12.11 23.62
C ASP A 678 -9.92 -13.27 22.94
N PRO A 679 -8.72 -13.05 22.33
CA PRO A 679 -7.98 -14.10 21.63
C PRO A 679 -7.37 -15.15 22.57
N LEU A 680 -7.29 -14.87 23.89
CA LEU A 680 -6.69 -15.75 24.89
C LEU A 680 -7.73 -16.47 25.76
N ASN A 681 -9.00 -16.05 25.74
CA ASN A 681 -10.09 -16.69 26.50
C ASN A 681 -10.55 -18.03 25.88
N ARG A 682 -9.67 -19.03 25.90
CA ARG A 682 -9.98 -20.42 25.53
C ARG A 682 -10.80 -21.16 26.61
N LEU A 683 -11.83 -20.53 27.20
CA LEU A 683 -12.69 -21.17 28.21
C LEU A 683 -14.12 -20.61 28.33
N SER A 684 -14.63 -19.86 27.33
CA SER A 684 -16.08 -19.57 27.21
C SER A 684 -16.73 -20.38 26.08
N SER A 685 -16.64 -21.71 26.20
CA SER A 685 -17.25 -22.69 25.30
C SER A 685 -18.76 -22.88 25.54
N SER A 686 -19.51 -21.80 25.78
CA SER A 686 -20.97 -21.83 25.93
C SER A 686 -21.72 -21.95 24.58
N ASP A 687 -21.03 -21.68 23.47
CA ASP A 687 -21.53 -21.82 22.08
C ASP A 687 -20.89 -23.01 21.34
N PHE A 688 -20.03 -23.80 22.01
CA PHE A 688 -19.21 -24.85 21.41
C PHE A 688 -18.87 -25.97 22.41
N GLU A 689 -19.80 -26.91 22.62
CA GLU A 689 -19.51 -28.22 23.22
C GLU A 689 -18.87 -29.15 22.17
N PRO A 690 -17.60 -29.61 22.34
CA PRO A 690 -17.00 -30.63 21.50
C PRO A 690 -17.21 -32.00 22.14
N LEU A 691 -18.13 -32.80 21.59
CA LEU A 691 -18.39 -34.17 22.02
C LEU A 691 -17.12 -35.02 22.04
N HIS A 692 -16.58 -35.27 23.24
CA HIS A 692 -15.42 -36.14 23.42
C HIS A 692 -15.77 -37.60 23.08
N ALA A 693 -15.31 -38.08 21.93
CA ALA A 693 -15.42 -39.48 21.55
C ALA A 693 -14.73 -40.40 22.59
N LEU A 694 -15.41 -41.48 22.97
CA LEU A 694 -14.93 -42.38 24.01
C LEU A 694 -13.57 -43.02 23.67
N ARG A 695 -12.71 -43.14 24.68
CA ARG A 695 -11.65 -44.14 24.72
C ARG A 695 -11.67 -44.87 26.06
N ASN A 696 -11.40 -46.17 26.00
CA ASN A 696 -11.84 -47.10 27.05
C ASN A 696 -11.11 -46.96 28.38
N ILE A 697 -11.87 -47.17 29.45
CA ILE A 697 -11.42 -47.32 30.82
C ILE A 697 -10.49 -48.53 30.94
N THR A 698 -9.37 -48.35 31.64
CA THR A 698 -8.77 -49.38 32.51
C THR A 698 -8.51 -48.74 33.88
N THR A 699 -8.64 -49.51 34.96
CA THR A 699 -8.87 -48.99 36.32
C THR A 699 -7.75 -49.34 37.30
N GLU A 700 -7.16 -48.33 37.96
CA GLU A 700 -6.61 -48.46 39.33
C GLU A 700 -6.74 -47.12 40.09
N PRO A 701 -7.19 -47.12 41.36
CA PRO A 701 -7.17 -45.95 42.26
C PRO A 701 -6.30 -46.23 43.52
N PRO A 702 -6.15 -45.31 44.47
CA PRO A 702 -5.16 -44.24 44.43
C PRO A 702 -4.15 -44.32 45.60
N THR A 703 -3.06 -43.54 45.55
CA THR A 703 -2.22 -43.26 46.73
C THR A 703 -2.05 -41.75 46.93
N THR A 704 -2.22 -41.31 48.18
CA THR A 704 -2.20 -39.90 48.59
C THR A 704 -0.82 -39.48 49.06
N THR A 705 -0.34 -38.32 48.60
CA THR A 705 0.68 -37.53 49.31
C THR A 705 0.35 -36.04 49.19
N ASP A 706 0.02 -35.43 50.32
CA ASP A 706 -0.14 -33.97 50.43
C ASP A 706 1.23 -33.29 50.48
N TYR A 707 1.37 -32.16 49.79
CA TYR A 707 2.42 -31.18 50.08
C TYR A 707 1.83 -29.77 50.07
N THR A 708 1.78 -29.16 51.25
CA THR A 708 1.20 -27.83 51.48
C THR A 708 2.20 -26.71 51.20
N ILE A 709 1.67 -25.58 50.74
CA ILE A 709 2.44 -24.37 50.43
C ILE A 709 3.08 -23.82 51.71
N THR A 710 4.40 -23.58 51.68
CA THR A 710 5.13 -22.96 52.79
C THR A 710 5.54 -21.53 52.43
N THR A 711 4.76 -20.55 52.89
CA THR A 711 5.07 -19.12 52.80
C THR A 711 5.62 -18.62 54.13
N CYS A 712 6.90 -18.23 54.17
CA CYS A 712 7.57 -17.80 55.40
C CYS A 712 7.28 -16.32 55.73
N VAL A 713 6.49 -16.06 56.79
CA VAL A 713 6.43 -14.76 57.47
C VAL A 713 6.58 -15.01 58.97
N SER A 714 7.54 -14.33 59.61
CA SER A 714 7.86 -14.54 61.02
C SER A 714 6.93 -13.75 61.96
N LEU A 715 6.44 -14.42 63.00
CA LEU A 715 5.67 -13.80 64.08
C LEU A 715 6.56 -12.95 64.99
N ILE A 716 6.06 -11.79 65.41
CA ILE A 716 6.35 -11.19 66.72
C ILE A 716 5.00 -11.04 67.44
N GLN A 717 4.97 -11.38 68.73
CA GLN A 717 3.75 -11.62 69.49
C GLN A 717 3.74 -10.72 70.74
N SER A 718 2.69 -9.92 70.92
CA SER A 718 2.42 -9.21 72.18
C SER A 718 0.92 -8.98 72.36
N THR A 719 0.44 -9.15 73.60
CA THR A 719 -0.98 -9.21 73.95
C THR A 719 -1.51 -7.90 74.52
N ASN A 720 -2.70 -7.47 74.10
CA ASN A 720 -3.85 -7.43 75.02
C ASN A 720 -5.20 -7.17 74.31
N VAL A 721 -6.29 -7.38 75.06
CA VAL A 721 -7.67 -7.30 74.57
C VAL A 721 -8.36 -6.03 75.11
N GLN A 722 -8.91 -5.19 74.24
CA GLN A 722 -10.34 -4.79 74.25
C GLN A 722 -10.68 -3.65 73.26
N ASN A 723 -11.95 -3.68 72.82
CA ASN A 723 -12.81 -2.56 72.40
C ASN A 723 -12.70 -1.90 71.01
N ILE A 724 -13.90 -1.81 70.42
CA ILE A 724 -14.43 -0.84 69.44
C ILE A 724 -14.20 -1.14 67.95
N ASN A 725 -15.30 -0.94 67.19
CA ASN A 725 -15.46 -1.22 65.77
C ASN A 725 -14.86 -0.12 64.87
N ASN A 726 -14.84 -0.38 63.57
CA ASN A 726 -14.51 0.54 62.45
C ASN A 726 -13.02 0.67 62.09
N ALA A 727 -12.50 -0.31 61.33
CA ALA A 727 -11.36 -0.13 60.43
C ALA A 727 -11.43 -1.12 59.26
N SER A 728 -11.55 -0.64 58.02
CA SER A 728 -11.56 -1.49 56.81
C SER A 728 -10.99 -0.80 55.57
N THR A 729 -9.98 0.05 55.78
CA THR A 729 -9.37 0.93 54.75
C THR A 729 -7.84 0.89 54.73
N ASP A 730 -7.18 0.50 55.83
CA ASP A 730 -5.80 0.93 56.10
C ASP A 730 -4.73 -0.10 55.65
N THR A 731 -5.16 -1.29 55.21
CA THR A 731 -4.26 -2.31 54.60
C THR A 731 -3.79 -1.93 53.20
N LEU A 732 -4.49 -1.05 52.49
CA LEU A 732 -4.05 -0.55 51.18
C LEU A 732 -3.03 0.58 51.32
N ALA A 733 -3.28 1.52 52.26
CA ALA A 733 -2.44 2.69 52.48
C ALA A 733 -1.01 2.36 52.95
N SER A 734 -0.83 1.26 53.69
CA SER A 734 0.48 0.82 54.18
C SER A 734 1.38 0.23 53.08
N LEU A 735 0.81 -0.34 52.02
CA LEU A 735 1.56 -0.82 50.85
C LEU A 735 2.00 0.32 49.93
N ASP A 736 1.11 1.30 49.67
CA ASP A 736 1.50 2.52 48.94
C ASP A 736 2.60 3.30 49.70
N ALA A 737 2.47 3.44 51.02
CA ALA A 737 3.48 4.13 51.85
C ALA A 737 4.89 3.52 51.72
N ALA A 738 4.99 2.19 51.62
CA ALA A 738 6.27 1.50 51.39
C ALA A 738 6.86 1.81 50.01
N GLY A 739 6.02 1.85 48.96
CA GLY A 739 6.43 2.23 47.60
C GLY A 739 6.91 3.68 47.50
N TYR A 740 6.16 4.62 48.08
CA TYR A 740 6.53 6.04 48.10
C TYR A 740 7.82 6.32 48.88
N ALA A 741 8.10 5.59 49.96
CA ALA A 741 9.37 5.72 50.70
C ALA A 741 10.60 5.32 49.86
N ALA A 742 10.49 4.23 49.09
CA ALA A 742 11.55 3.80 48.16
C ALA A 742 11.73 4.79 46.99
N TYR A 743 10.64 5.31 46.43
CA TYR A 743 10.71 6.28 45.34
C TYR A 743 11.29 7.64 45.78
N SER A 744 10.91 8.11 46.97
CA SER A 744 11.38 9.38 47.55
C SER A 744 12.89 9.35 47.86
N THR A 745 13.41 8.23 48.36
CA THR A 745 14.85 8.05 48.62
C THR A 745 15.65 7.96 47.32
N ALA A 746 15.18 7.20 46.31
CA ALA A 746 15.82 7.17 44.99
C ALA A 746 15.84 8.54 44.29
N LEU A 747 14.72 9.28 44.34
CA LEU A 747 14.61 10.61 43.74
C LEU A 747 15.51 11.64 44.43
N SER A 748 15.53 11.68 45.76
CA SER A 748 16.37 12.61 46.51
C SER A 748 17.87 12.35 46.35
N VAL A 749 18.30 11.08 46.28
CA VAL A 749 19.68 10.72 45.93
C VAL A 749 20.02 11.16 44.50
N THR A 750 19.12 10.95 43.54
CA THR A 750 19.31 11.36 42.15
C THR A 750 19.45 12.88 42.01
N ILE A 751 18.61 13.64 42.71
CA ILE A 751 18.68 15.12 42.77
C ILE A 751 20.00 15.58 43.42
N ALA A 752 20.41 14.96 44.53
CA ALA A 752 21.67 15.29 45.20
C ALA A 752 22.90 15.05 44.31
N ILE A 753 22.92 13.95 43.55
CA ILE A 753 23.97 13.66 42.56
C ILE A 753 23.93 14.68 41.42
N GLY A 754 22.75 14.98 40.87
CA GLY A 754 22.57 15.97 39.81
C GLY A 754 23.04 17.37 40.19
N CYS A 755 22.65 17.86 41.37
CA CYS A 755 23.13 19.14 41.91
C CYS A 755 24.65 19.13 42.16
N SER A 756 25.21 18.03 42.66
CA SER A 756 26.66 17.89 42.88
C SER A 756 27.45 17.97 41.58
N LEU A 757 26.98 17.30 40.52
CA LEU A 757 27.60 17.34 39.19
C LEU A 757 27.46 18.73 38.54
N LEU A 758 26.34 19.43 38.74
CA LEU A 758 26.14 20.80 38.25
C LEU A 758 27.11 21.77 38.93
N ILE A 759 27.25 21.70 40.26
CA ILE A 759 28.22 22.51 41.02
C ILE A 759 29.66 22.19 40.59
N LEU A 760 30.00 20.90 40.40
CA LEU A 760 31.31 20.49 39.90
C LEU A 760 31.63 21.12 38.53
N ASN A 761 30.68 21.07 37.59
CA ASN A 761 30.82 21.67 36.27
C ASN A 761 31.00 23.20 36.34
N VAL A 762 30.22 23.89 37.18
CA VAL A 762 30.36 25.34 37.39
C VAL A 762 31.75 25.69 37.96
N LEU A 763 32.27 24.91 38.92
CA LEU A 763 33.61 25.11 39.46
C LEU A 763 34.71 24.83 38.43
N ILE A 764 34.55 23.82 37.57
CA ILE A 764 35.47 23.53 36.45
C ILE A 764 35.48 24.70 35.45
N PHE A 765 34.31 25.21 35.05
CA PHE A 765 34.23 26.37 34.15
C PHE A 765 34.80 27.64 34.77
N ALA A 766 34.56 27.90 36.06
CA ALA A 766 35.17 29.01 36.78
C ALA A 766 36.70 28.91 36.83
N GLY A 767 37.24 27.72 37.12
CA GLY A 767 38.68 27.45 37.10
C GLY A 767 39.32 27.67 35.73
N VAL A 768 38.69 27.15 34.66
CA VAL A 768 39.15 27.35 33.26
C VAL A 768 39.07 28.83 32.86
N TYR A 769 38.02 29.55 33.25
CA TYR A 769 37.87 30.97 32.97
C TYR A 769 38.96 31.79 33.67
N TYR A 770 39.19 31.56 34.96
CA TYR A 770 40.23 32.22 35.75
C TYR A 770 41.63 31.94 35.19
N GLN A 771 41.92 30.69 34.83
CA GLN A 771 43.19 30.32 34.22
C GLN A 771 43.40 31.02 32.87
N ARG A 772 42.37 31.09 32.02
CA ARG A 772 42.43 31.78 30.73
C ARG A 772 42.62 33.29 30.86
N ASP A 773 42.00 33.93 31.84
CA ASP A 773 42.17 35.37 32.05
C ASP A 773 43.57 35.71 32.62
N LYS A 774 44.12 34.86 33.50
CA LYS A 774 45.53 34.97 33.93
C LYS A 774 46.49 34.93 32.73
N THR A 775 46.33 33.97 31.82
CA THR A 775 47.16 33.91 30.60
C THR A 775 46.98 35.14 29.71
N ARG A 776 45.77 35.71 29.66
CA ARG A 776 45.51 36.97 28.93
C ARG A 776 46.20 38.19 29.52
N LEU A 777 46.33 38.26 30.85
CA LEU A 777 47.08 39.32 31.53
C LEU A 777 48.59 39.17 31.30
N GLU A 778 49.11 37.94 31.34
CA GLU A 778 50.52 37.62 31.06
C GLU A 778 50.89 37.92 29.59
N VAL A 779 50.01 37.65 28.62
CA VAL A 779 50.22 38.01 27.21
C VAL A 779 50.21 39.53 27.00
N LYS A 780 49.32 40.26 27.70
CA LYS A 780 49.26 41.74 27.62
C LYS A 780 50.55 42.40 28.14
N SER A 781 51.14 41.89 29.23
CA SER A 781 52.39 42.46 29.74
C SER A 781 53.56 42.27 28.76
N MET A 782 53.68 41.10 28.12
CA MET A 782 54.68 40.88 27.07
C MET A 782 54.47 41.77 25.83
N GLN A 783 53.23 41.96 25.36
CA GLN A 783 52.95 42.86 24.23
C GLN A 783 53.31 44.32 24.54
N GLN A 784 53.06 44.78 25.77
CA GLN A 784 53.43 46.13 26.21
C GLN A 784 54.95 46.31 26.29
N GLN A 785 55.70 45.26 26.63
CA GLN A 785 57.16 45.26 26.63
C GLN A 785 57.77 45.25 25.21
N GLN A 786 57.11 44.62 24.23
CA GLN A 786 57.52 44.68 22.82
C GLN A 786 57.26 46.05 22.17
N MET A 787 56.12 46.70 22.47
CA MET A 787 55.78 48.01 21.89
C MET A 787 56.75 49.14 22.29
N MET A 788 57.44 49.01 23.41
CA MET A 788 58.47 49.99 23.82
C MET A 788 59.73 49.96 22.93
N ASN A 789 59.93 48.90 22.14
CA ASN A 789 61.19 48.62 21.43
C ASN A 789 61.14 48.90 19.92
N GLN A 790 60.13 49.62 19.41
CA GLN A 790 59.94 49.89 17.97
C GLN A 790 59.75 51.38 17.60
N GLN A 791 59.82 52.31 18.54
CA GLN A 791 59.64 53.74 18.27
C GLN A 791 60.94 54.48 17.90
N CYS A 792 61.44 54.24 16.68
CA CYS A 792 62.44 55.10 16.03
C CYS A 792 62.22 55.13 14.50
N VAL A 793 61.57 56.20 14.00
CA VAL A 793 61.32 56.47 12.56
C VAL A 793 61.32 57.99 12.34
N PRO A 794 61.92 58.52 11.26
CA PRO A 794 61.11 59.27 10.26
C PRO A 794 61.68 59.20 8.80
N ARG A 795 61.02 59.63 7.71
CA ARG A 795 59.59 59.85 7.31
C ARG A 795 59.51 60.18 5.80
N GLY A 796 58.37 59.87 5.15
CA GLY A 796 57.85 60.58 3.96
C GLY A 796 58.19 60.01 2.56
N PHE A 797 57.53 60.46 1.47
CA PHE A 797 56.35 61.34 1.30
C PHE A 797 55.81 61.25 -0.17
N ASN A 798 54.48 61.31 -0.41
CA ASN A 798 53.78 61.54 -1.72
C ASN A 798 53.99 60.50 -2.88
N ASP A 799 53.21 60.41 -3.99
CA ASP A 799 51.81 60.81 -4.34
C ASP A 799 51.25 60.07 -5.59
N LEU A 800 49.90 59.96 -5.69
CA LEU A 800 49.02 59.98 -6.89
C LEU A 800 49.15 59.03 -8.15
N LYS A 801 47.95 58.72 -8.70
CA LYS A 801 47.54 58.36 -10.12
C LYS A 801 47.47 56.91 -10.65
N GLN A 802 46.50 56.73 -11.55
CA GLN A 802 46.18 55.61 -12.49
C GLN A 802 46.46 56.11 -13.97
N PRO A 803 46.23 55.40 -15.13
CA PRO A 803 45.48 54.14 -15.40
C PRO A 803 46.21 53.08 -16.32
N PRO A 804 45.76 52.58 -17.53
CA PRO A 804 45.35 51.16 -17.68
C PRO A 804 46.04 50.33 -18.86
N PRO A 805 45.40 49.43 -19.69
CA PRO A 805 45.99 48.15 -20.20
C PRO A 805 46.40 48.20 -21.71
N PRO A 806 46.58 47.12 -22.54
CA PRO A 806 46.51 45.62 -22.41
C PRO A 806 47.82 44.93 -22.94
N PRO A 807 47.93 43.71 -23.57
CA PRO A 807 47.03 42.56 -23.84
C PRO A 807 47.63 41.15 -23.48
N SER A 808 47.60 40.15 -24.38
CA SER A 808 48.08 38.74 -24.22
C SER A 808 48.65 38.16 -25.55
N PRO A 809 49.47 37.07 -25.51
CA PRO A 809 49.01 35.78 -26.09
C PRO A 809 49.66 34.44 -25.58
N HIS A 810 48.94 33.32 -25.82
CA HIS A 810 49.35 31.92 -26.13
C HIS A 810 50.39 31.08 -25.31
N THR A 811 49.86 30.05 -24.61
CA THR A 811 50.29 28.62 -24.53
C THR A 811 51.74 28.17 -24.23
N HIS A 812 51.97 27.51 -23.08
CA HIS A 812 52.21 26.03 -22.96
C HIS A 812 52.38 25.59 -21.46
N PHE A 813 52.17 24.30 -21.16
CA PHE A 813 52.43 23.63 -19.85
C PHE A 813 53.91 23.22 -19.69
N PRO A 814 54.42 22.76 -18.51
CA PRO A 814 53.74 22.39 -17.25
C PRO A 814 54.37 22.93 -15.92
N GLY A 815 53.70 22.66 -14.78
CA GLY A 815 54.36 22.59 -13.45
C GLY A 815 53.59 23.21 -12.28
N GLY A 816 53.99 22.87 -11.05
CA GLY A 816 53.66 23.64 -9.84
C GLY A 816 52.52 23.10 -8.95
N GLN A 817 52.88 22.69 -7.74
CA GLN A 817 52.02 22.12 -6.70
C GLN A 817 50.78 22.93 -6.33
N VAL A 818 49.70 22.22 -6.01
CA VAL A 818 48.68 22.70 -5.06
C VAL A 818 49.26 22.67 -3.65
N ILE A 819 49.11 23.76 -2.90
CA ILE A 819 49.22 23.77 -1.43
C ILE A 819 47.84 24.12 -0.87
N VAL A 820 47.34 23.26 0.01
CA VAL A 820 46.21 23.53 0.90
C VAL A 820 46.69 23.14 2.29
N ASP A 821 46.96 24.13 3.13
CA ASP A 821 47.46 23.90 4.49
C ASP A 821 46.38 23.29 5.39
N VAL A 822 46.76 22.27 6.16
CA VAL A 822 45.92 21.65 7.20
C VAL A 822 46.77 21.34 8.43
N GLU A 823 46.85 22.31 9.35
CA GLU A 823 47.16 22.13 10.78
C GLU A 823 46.41 23.26 11.51
N ASN A 824 45.53 23.07 12.51
CA ASN A 824 45.21 21.97 13.43
C ASN A 824 46.27 21.66 14.50
N GLU A 825 46.20 22.39 15.62
CA GLU A 825 46.25 21.83 17.00
C GLU A 825 46.08 22.94 18.06
N MET A 826 45.35 22.64 19.16
CA MET A 826 45.97 22.53 20.49
C MET A 826 44.96 22.15 21.59
N LEU A 827 45.35 21.11 22.36
CA LEU A 827 44.89 20.62 23.67
C LEU A 827 43.97 19.39 23.62
N ARG A 828 44.51 18.17 23.80
CA ARG A 828 45.26 17.76 25.02
C ARG A 828 46.38 16.75 24.76
N ARG A 829 47.47 16.90 25.53
CA ARG A 829 48.59 15.94 25.64
C ARG A 829 48.66 15.35 27.05
N ASN A 830 49.33 14.20 27.15
CA ASN A 830 49.67 13.46 28.38
C ASN A 830 48.46 12.72 29.02
N ILE A 831 48.61 11.54 29.64
CA ILE A 831 49.83 10.90 30.16
C ILE A 831 49.95 9.43 29.71
N LEU A 832 51.10 9.07 29.11
CA LEU A 832 51.91 7.92 29.54
C LEU A 832 53.39 8.18 29.15
N LYS A 833 54.33 7.48 29.79
CA LYS A 833 55.79 7.66 29.62
C LYS A 833 56.46 6.37 29.11
N THR A 834 57.78 6.47 28.90
CA THR A 834 58.79 5.39 28.76
C THR A 834 58.68 4.45 27.55
N MET A 835 59.47 4.78 26.51
CA MET A 835 60.35 3.78 25.88
C MET A 835 61.59 3.54 26.76
N PRO A 836 62.47 2.59 26.39
CA PRO A 836 63.74 3.05 25.80
C PRO A 836 64.31 2.17 24.65
N THR A 837 65.08 2.80 23.74
CA THR A 837 66.30 2.30 23.04
C THR A 837 66.25 1.02 22.16
N ASN A 838 67.15 0.79 21.19
CA ASN A 838 67.92 1.64 20.24
C ASN A 838 68.62 0.71 19.19
N ASP A 839 69.39 1.30 18.26
CA ASP A 839 70.56 0.71 17.54
C ASP A 839 70.43 -0.39 16.46
N THR A 840 70.54 0.07 15.20
CA THR A 840 71.50 -0.29 14.12
C THR A 840 72.00 -1.73 13.81
N ASN A 841 72.16 -1.95 12.49
CA ASN A 841 73.28 -2.60 11.76
C ASN A 841 73.36 -4.12 11.44
N MET A 842 73.55 -4.35 10.12
CA MET A 842 74.48 -5.27 9.43
C MET A 842 74.25 -6.81 9.32
N LEU A 843 74.67 -7.29 8.12
CA LEU A 843 75.22 -8.58 7.64
C LEU A 843 75.27 -9.77 8.64
N LEU A 844 75.10 -11.05 8.24
CA LEU A 844 75.72 -11.81 7.14
C LEU A 844 74.73 -12.86 6.54
N GLN A 845 74.88 -13.40 5.31
CA GLN A 845 75.59 -14.67 4.98
C GLN A 845 75.43 -15.78 6.06
N GLN A 846 75.10 -17.05 5.77
CA GLN A 846 75.11 -17.92 4.58
C GLN A 846 74.02 -19.06 4.78
N THR A 847 73.75 -20.13 4.01
CA THR A 847 74.43 -20.88 2.91
C THR A 847 73.40 -21.76 2.12
N GLN A 848 73.75 -22.17 0.89
CA GLN A 848 73.73 -23.54 0.25
C GLN A 848 72.98 -24.74 0.93
N VAL A 849 72.47 -25.82 0.29
CA VAL A 849 72.57 -26.49 -1.07
C VAL A 849 71.58 -27.72 -1.10
N THR A 850 71.09 -28.44 -2.14
CA THR A 850 71.28 -28.60 -3.62
C THR A 850 70.05 -29.33 -4.28
N HIS A 851 69.90 -29.21 -5.62
CA HIS A 851 69.37 -30.23 -6.60
C HIS A 851 67.89 -30.74 -6.50
N THR A 852 67.20 -31.23 -7.55
CA THR A 852 67.54 -31.60 -8.96
C THR A 852 66.59 -30.98 -10.03
N LEU A 853 67.00 -31.03 -11.31
CA LEU A 853 66.26 -30.73 -12.57
C LEU A 853 65.62 -32.02 -13.17
N PRO A 854 64.90 -32.08 -14.34
CA PRO A 854 64.73 -31.09 -15.44
C PRO A 854 63.32 -30.89 -16.12
N HIS A 855 63.19 -29.76 -16.84
CA HIS A 855 62.68 -29.48 -18.22
C HIS A 855 62.10 -30.58 -19.19
N PRO A 856 61.50 -30.26 -20.39
CA PRO A 856 61.08 -28.96 -21.03
C PRO A 856 59.80 -28.94 -21.97
N HIS A 857 59.53 -27.78 -22.64
CA HIS A 857 58.93 -27.56 -24.00
C HIS A 857 57.41 -27.77 -24.33
N HIS A 858 56.80 -27.28 -25.45
CA HIS A 858 56.81 -25.94 -26.13
C HIS A 858 55.74 -25.79 -27.29
N TYR A 859 54.66 -25.01 -27.12
CA TYR A 859 53.85 -24.31 -28.18
C TYR A 859 53.21 -25.17 -29.36
N PRO A 860 52.71 -24.65 -30.54
CA PRO A 860 51.29 -24.20 -30.74
C PRO A 860 50.59 -24.55 -32.11
N LYS A 861 49.42 -23.91 -32.40
CA LYS A 861 48.64 -23.74 -33.70
C LYS A 861 47.49 -24.75 -34.02
N GLN A 862 46.54 -24.52 -34.97
CA GLN A 862 45.78 -23.33 -35.49
C GLN A 862 44.81 -23.77 -36.65
N HIS A 863 43.65 -23.13 -36.84
CA HIS A 863 42.64 -23.36 -37.94
C HIS A 863 41.91 -24.74 -37.92
N GLN A 864 40.83 -25.03 -38.68
CA GLN A 864 40.19 -24.41 -39.87
C GLN A 864 38.62 -24.51 -39.86
N MET A 865 37.93 -24.38 -41.01
CA MET A 865 36.47 -24.16 -41.15
C MET A 865 35.75 -25.24 -42.03
N GLN A 866 34.40 -25.21 -42.02
CA GLN A 866 33.42 -25.50 -43.12
C GLN A 866 32.45 -26.71 -43.06
N HIS A 867 31.14 -26.36 -43.14
CA HIS A 867 30.02 -26.91 -43.96
C HIS A 867 29.49 -28.38 -43.90
N SER A 868 28.17 -28.46 -43.60
CA SER A 868 27.07 -28.99 -44.46
C SER A 868 26.38 -30.37 -44.27
N THR A 869 25.04 -30.32 -44.28
CA THR A 869 24.01 -31.26 -44.83
C THR A 869 23.57 -32.56 -44.12
N LEU A 870 22.31 -32.93 -44.39
CA LEU A 870 21.50 -34.06 -43.90
C LEU A 870 21.72 -35.37 -44.72
N PRO A 871 21.30 -36.55 -44.21
CA PRO A 871 20.14 -37.22 -44.84
C PRO A 871 19.23 -38.07 -43.88
N ARG A 872 18.19 -38.72 -44.44
CA ARG A 872 17.28 -39.72 -43.82
C ARG A 872 17.67 -41.17 -44.16
N SER A 873 17.31 -42.16 -43.32
CA SER A 873 16.49 -43.34 -43.71
C SER A 873 16.22 -44.29 -42.50
N SER A 874 15.55 -45.44 -42.73
CA SER A 874 14.92 -46.32 -41.72
C SER A 874 14.98 -47.81 -42.10
N VAL A 875 14.94 -48.74 -41.12
CA VAL A 875 14.88 -50.21 -41.34
C VAL A 875 13.93 -50.90 -40.33
N LEU A 876 13.32 -52.04 -40.72
CA LEU A 876 12.41 -52.95 -39.99
C LEU A 876 12.68 -54.41 -40.43
N PRO A 877 12.28 -55.46 -39.67
CA PRO A 877 10.96 -56.14 -39.83
C PRO A 877 10.38 -56.62 -38.45
N ASP A 878 9.48 -57.59 -38.20
CA ASP A 878 8.68 -58.67 -38.85
C ASP A 878 7.35 -58.82 -38.00
N ILE A 879 6.20 -59.49 -38.29
CA ILE A 879 5.73 -60.64 -39.12
C ILE A 879 5.93 -62.03 -38.45
N SER A 880 4.97 -62.97 -38.33
CA SER A 880 3.48 -62.97 -38.31
C SER A 880 2.99 -64.25 -37.54
N THR A 881 1.74 -64.75 -37.48
CA THR A 881 0.77 -65.13 -38.54
C THR A 881 -0.71 -64.90 -38.13
N GLN A 882 -1.62 -65.90 -38.29
CA GLN A 882 -3.05 -65.68 -38.64
C GLN A 882 -3.92 -66.98 -38.62
N GLN A 883 -5.22 -66.90 -38.25
CA GLN A 883 -6.30 -67.86 -38.59
C GLN A 883 -7.72 -67.18 -38.58
N SER A 884 -8.80 -67.83 -39.07
CA SER A 884 -10.16 -67.24 -39.38
C SER A 884 -11.32 -68.27 -39.21
N GLN A 885 -12.65 -68.03 -39.35
CA GLN A 885 -13.53 -67.00 -40.00
C GLN A 885 -14.71 -66.59 -39.03
N GLY A 886 -15.93 -66.11 -39.35
CA GLY A 886 -16.69 -65.83 -40.61
C GLY A 886 -18.14 -65.27 -40.37
N PRO A 887 -18.92 -64.85 -41.41
CA PRO A 887 -20.27 -64.21 -41.35
C PRO A 887 -21.43 -65.11 -41.90
N PRO A 888 -22.70 -64.70 -42.23
CA PRO A 888 -23.42 -63.38 -42.18
C PRO A 888 -24.91 -63.42 -41.63
N ASN A 889 -25.71 -62.36 -41.91
CA ASN A 889 -27.20 -62.18 -41.73
C ASN A 889 -27.75 -62.11 -40.27
N GLY A 890 -28.87 -61.43 -39.91
CA GLY A 890 -29.69 -60.39 -40.57
C GLY A 890 -31.11 -60.18 -39.95
N SER A 891 -31.55 -58.91 -39.72
CA SER A 891 -32.95 -58.46 -39.36
C SER A 891 -33.45 -58.70 -37.89
N ILE A 892 -34.47 -58.04 -37.27
CA ILE A 892 -35.26 -56.80 -37.53
C ILE A 892 -36.07 -56.30 -36.25
N HIS A 893 -36.29 -54.98 -36.08
CA HIS A 893 -37.29 -54.25 -35.22
C HIS A 893 -37.32 -54.48 -33.66
N MET A 894 -38.00 -53.72 -32.76
CA MET A 894 -38.99 -52.58 -32.69
C MET A 894 -38.91 -51.97 -31.24
N THR A 895 -39.37 -50.78 -30.76
CA THR A 895 -39.72 -49.41 -31.28
C THR A 895 -40.03 -48.41 -30.11
N LEU A 896 -39.92 -47.09 -30.38
CA LEU A 896 -40.67 -45.94 -29.76
C LEU A 896 -40.41 -45.51 -28.28
N PRO A 897 -40.83 -44.28 -27.84
CA PRO A 897 -41.52 -43.18 -28.54
C PRO A 897 -40.68 -41.88 -28.76
N ARG A 898 -41.32 -40.82 -29.31
CA ARG A 898 -40.68 -39.61 -29.91
C ARG A 898 -41.65 -38.39 -29.94
N GLN A 899 -41.12 -37.21 -30.29
CA GLN A 899 -41.79 -35.94 -30.70
C GLN A 899 -41.94 -34.86 -29.58
N SER A 900 -42.06 -33.55 -29.87
CA SER A 900 -42.35 -32.84 -31.16
C SER A 900 -41.50 -31.57 -31.40
N ARG A 901 -41.75 -30.82 -32.50
CA ARG A 901 -41.01 -29.59 -32.90
C ARG A 901 -41.81 -28.71 -33.89
N LEU A 902 -41.67 -27.37 -33.78
CA LEU A 902 -41.92 -26.33 -34.82
C LEU A 902 -43.42 -26.09 -35.22
N PRO A 903 -43.82 -24.92 -35.81
CA PRO A 903 -43.09 -24.07 -36.79
C PRO A 903 -43.09 -22.52 -36.60
N ARG A 904 -42.49 -21.81 -37.58
CA ARG A 904 -42.52 -20.33 -37.82
C ARG A 904 -43.71 -19.94 -38.72
N VAL A 905 -44.04 -18.63 -38.84
CA VAL A 905 -44.20 -17.89 -40.14
C VAL A 905 -44.61 -16.39 -39.99
N ASN A 906 -44.02 -15.51 -40.82
CA ASN A 906 -44.39 -14.15 -41.32
C ASN A 906 -44.67 -12.88 -40.46
N SER A 907 -44.33 -11.75 -41.10
CA SER A 907 -44.67 -10.31 -40.90
C SER A 907 -45.31 -9.78 -42.23
N PRO A 908 -45.58 -8.47 -42.55
CA PRO A 908 -45.29 -7.16 -41.92
C PRO A 908 -46.63 -6.37 -41.69
N PRO A 909 -46.95 -5.07 -42.03
CA PRO A 909 -46.27 -3.92 -42.68
C PRO A 909 -46.18 -2.63 -41.81
N GLU A 910 -46.81 -1.50 -42.21
CA GLU A 910 -46.52 -0.11 -41.79
C GLU A 910 -47.78 0.72 -41.43
N ASN A 911 -47.67 1.72 -40.52
CA ASN A 911 -47.92 3.16 -40.76
C ASN A 911 -48.00 4.04 -39.47
N GLN A 912 -47.80 5.36 -39.63
CA GLN A 912 -48.14 6.44 -38.66
C GLN A 912 -49.56 7.02 -39.00
N PRO A 913 -50.13 8.13 -38.42
CA PRO A 913 -49.63 9.10 -37.42
C PRO A 913 -50.71 9.67 -36.40
N LEU A 914 -50.38 10.79 -35.73
CA LEU A 914 -51.25 11.90 -35.20
C LEU A 914 -51.95 11.88 -33.79
N LEU A 915 -51.75 13.03 -33.11
CA LEU A 915 -52.67 13.93 -32.35
C LEU A 915 -53.34 13.60 -30.98
N GLN A 916 -52.91 14.39 -29.98
CA GLN A 916 -53.65 15.31 -29.07
C GLN A 916 -55.16 15.09 -28.70
N SER A 917 -55.42 14.93 -27.39
CA SER A 917 -56.36 15.70 -26.51
C SER A 917 -56.31 15.12 -25.07
N CYS A 918 -56.47 15.80 -23.93
CA CYS A 918 -57.49 16.75 -23.42
C CYS A 918 -58.90 16.10 -23.30
N THR A 919 -59.68 16.21 -22.20
CA THR A 919 -59.55 17.02 -20.94
C THR A 919 -60.51 16.53 -19.84
N GLN A 920 -60.25 16.87 -18.55
CA GLN A 920 -61.22 16.93 -17.42
C GLN A 920 -61.88 15.59 -16.98
N THR A 921 -62.43 15.38 -15.77
CA THR A 921 -62.56 16.13 -14.48
C THR A 921 -62.46 15.06 -13.33
N THR A 922 -62.46 15.30 -12.01
CA THR A 922 -63.19 16.26 -11.15
C THR A 922 -62.45 16.48 -9.83
N THR A 923 -62.57 17.67 -9.22
CA THR A 923 -62.07 18.00 -7.86
C THR A 923 -63.17 17.96 -6.79
N VAL A 924 -62.88 17.43 -5.60
CA VAL A 924 -63.53 17.83 -4.33
C VAL A 924 -62.48 17.92 -3.22
N SER A 925 -62.64 18.87 -2.29
CA SER A 925 -61.74 19.17 -1.18
C SER A 925 -62.28 18.64 0.16
N GLY A 926 -61.40 18.22 1.08
CA GLY A 926 -61.75 17.88 2.46
C GLY A 926 -60.54 17.99 3.41
N ARG A 927 -60.54 19.00 4.30
CA ARG A 927 -59.41 19.35 5.19
C ARG A 927 -59.93 19.66 6.60
N VAL A 928 -59.62 18.82 7.59
CA VAL A 928 -59.81 19.07 9.04
C VAL A 928 -58.64 18.44 9.83
N GLN A 929 -58.37 18.96 11.03
CA GLN A 929 -57.26 18.56 11.92
C GLN A 929 -57.77 17.91 13.23
N SER A 930 -57.02 16.92 13.76
CA SER A 930 -56.79 16.63 15.19
C SER A 930 -55.66 15.57 15.23
N GLN A 931 -54.58 15.61 16.01
CA GLN A 931 -54.29 15.93 17.43
C GLN A 931 -54.77 14.91 18.48
N SER A 932 -53.79 14.47 19.30
CA SER A 932 -53.86 13.55 20.46
C SER A 932 -54.32 12.09 20.18
N GLY A 933 -53.79 11.07 20.86
CA GLY A 933 -52.59 11.02 21.71
C GLY A 933 -52.57 9.85 22.73
N VAL A 934 -51.35 9.36 23.03
CA VAL A 934 -50.91 8.60 24.25
C VAL A 934 -51.55 7.21 24.54
N GLY A 935 -50.70 6.26 24.96
CA GLY A 935 -51.01 4.87 25.36
C GLY A 935 -50.12 3.89 24.55
N GLU A 936 -49.05 3.28 25.09
CA GLU A 936 -49.04 2.19 26.09
C GLU A 936 -49.97 1.03 25.67
N MET A 937 -49.49 -0.19 25.42
CA MET A 937 -48.80 -1.06 26.38
C MET A 937 -47.88 -2.12 25.70
N HIS A 938 -47.13 -2.89 26.49
CA HIS A 938 -46.38 -4.12 26.15
C HIS A 938 -47.15 -5.08 25.20
N VAL A 939 -46.50 -5.87 24.33
CA VAL A 939 -45.35 -6.79 24.58
C VAL A 939 -44.14 -6.52 23.68
#